data_AF-A0A957G8Q4-F1
#
_entry.id   AF-A0A957G8Q4-F1
#
_cell.length_a   1.000
_cell.length_b   1.000
_cell.length_c   1.000
_cell.angle_alpha   90.00
_cell.angle_beta   90.00
_cell.angle_gamma   90.00
#
_symmetry.space_group_name_H-M   'P 1'
#
loop_
_entity.id
_entity.type
_entity.pdbx_description
1 polymer ?
#
loop_
_entity_poly.entity_id
_entity_poly.type
_entity_poly.pdbx_seq_one_letter_code
_entity_poly.pdbx_strand_id
1 'polypeptide(L)'
;AKQPGERYQDGAALALALRQAAPPLAPAGAQIPLPEQAAQVWQTKMESLDEAAMRNALPTIQWSGDNDQISISQTAPQSKVLVEEIVTIGRSEDNDIVLRSELVSQRHASLRRTPTGTWQIIDLGSKNGVYLDGTPLLAQVAEEWYPNQRVRIGPYYLQLHAAGTSVNVGQQADISVLLTPAKVDILPGERAAVQIVLVNQAKERRFLQVTITDIPGIWYTLPQDALRLMPGERGTLHLQLHPPAGSQTPPGEQRYQVVAKSLTGGTEEAAVSGVLNVKSVEGFALTLQPDTLETAGPCHVRIHNKGNADATYMITGSSPNERVRFGVEEVELVEATPAGNGSGRSSLPSQAQMKKTSQKANSLLRLATQIPPLRRLPAVNQYMRTQSQARRYTQMGQQVQRAAGTGGRKATPQDKSTRPGSSSTPPPPQLRKTGRIVTSEQLYTYLTVPAGRAEMIEVQVSPSRRPMIGRRQQYGFEIQATPTINETTLTAQGQLAVRPSLPPWLTALLTMLLLMLCLGSILWLGVRFYNPADADQDGLPDAVEIPQYGTDPTLADTDGDGINDGDEVIARLDPLNPDTDRDGLSDGAELELSTDPRNIDSDGDTLPDGVEVNELQTDPLARDSDNNGISDRDELRLAVGPNAWARLLSVAGEAAAVLTPTPQPTPGPTATPTTLTEILNSTGSQDGAVAEAGTTNTGGELLGNVALFPIGDEGTSQRQYKGIISFNTAGLPADAQILGVELRLRRANLEGNPYAHLGQIHVDIAPPAGFSGNPALEASDFQAPDTATNVMVLSLPLNDGDWATAILPEAFFSRINREGVTQFRLYFTLTDARSADNDFLWFSSGSDANAAFRPQLVITYLTTLPTESE
;
A
#
# COMPACT_ATOMS: atom_id res chain seq x y z
N ALA A 1 39.20 -46.53 -25.81
CA ALA A 1 40.11 -47.19 -26.77
C ALA A 1 41.44 -46.44 -26.85
N LYS A 2 42.57 -47.15 -27.01
CA LYS A 2 43.94 -46.57 -27.04
C LYS A 2 44.44 -46.17 -28.44
N GLN A 3 43.68 -46.41 -29.52
CA GLN A 3 44.01 -45.88 -30.86
C GLN A 3 43.01 -44.81 -31.34
N PRO A 4 43.44 -43.79 -32.12
CA PRO A 4 42.61 -42.63 -32.46
C PRO A 4 41.40 -42.94 -33.35
N GLY A 5 41.48 -43.95 -34.23
CA GLY A 5 40.38 -44.35 -35.12
C GLY A 5 39.24 -45.13 -34.45
N GLU A 6 39.41 -45.51 -33.18
CA GLU A 6 38.42 -46.27 -32.38
C GLU A 6 37.72 -45.40 -31.32
N ARG A 7 37.82 -44.07 -31.44
CA ARG A 7 37.14 -43.13 -30.54
C ARG A 7 35.82 -42.69 -31.18
N TYR A 8 34.73 -42.78 -30.43
CA TYR A 8 33.42 -42.28 -30.85
C TYR A 8 33.50 -40.77 -31.09
N GLN A 9 32.87 -40.29 -32.16
CA GLN A 9 33.02 -38.90 -32.63
C GLN A 9 32.46 -37.86 -31.65
N ASP A 10 31.48 -38.24 -30.83
CA ASP A 10 30.91 -37.38 -29.79
C ASP A 10 30.38 -38.21 -28.60
N GLY A 11 30.00 -37.49 -27.52
CA GLY A 11 29.49 -38.10 -26.30
C GLY A 11 28.15 -38.84 -26.48
N ALA A 12 27.36 -38.48 -27.49
CA ALA A 12 26.09 -39.13 -27.80
C ALA A 12 26.30 -40.51 -28.43
N ALA A 13 27.27 -40.63 -29.35
CA ALA A 13 27.67 -41.90 -29.96
C ALA A 13 28.29 -42.88 -28.93
N LEU A 14 29.05 -42.36 -27.97
CA LEU A 14 29.58 -43.16 -26.85
C LEU A 14 28.45 -43.66 -25.92
N ALA A 15 27.47 -42.81 -25.61
CA ALA A 15 26.34 -43.18 -24.77
C ALA A 15 25.41 -44.22 -25.42
N LEU A 16 25.21 -44.15 -26.74
CA LEU A 16 24.42 -45.12 -27.51
C LEU A 16 25.13 -46.48 -27.59
N ALA A 17 26.45 -46.50 -27.79
CA ALA A 17 27.24 -47.73 -27.80
C ALA A 17 27.26 -48.42 -26.42
N LEU A 18 27.33 -47.64 -25.33
CA LEU A 18 27.26 -48.16 -23.96
C LEU A 18 25.89 -48.76 -23.61
N ARG A 19 24.80 -48.19 -24.14
CA ARG A 19 23.45 -48.74 -23.97
C ARG A 19 23.23 -50.04 -24.76
N GLN A 20 23.84 -50.17 -25.94
CA GLN A 20 23.75 -51.38 -26.76
C GLN A 20 24.66 -52.52 -26.27
N ALA A 21 25.73 -52.21 -25.53
CA ALA A 21 26.68 -53.19 -25.00
C ALA A 21 26.35 -53.71 -23.59
N ALA A 22 25.31 -53.17 -22.93
CA ALA A 22 24.89 -53.63 -21.61
C ALA A 22 24.19 -55.01 -21.71
N PRO A 23 24.67 -56.07 -21.02
CA PRO A 23 23.98 -57.35 -21.00
C PRO A 23 22.68 -57.24 -20.18
N PRO A 24 21.68 -58.10 -20.44
CA PRO A 24 20.42 -58.04 -19.71
C PRO A 24 20.66 -58.31 -18.22
N LEU A 25 20.15 -57.41 -17.38
CA LEU A 25 20.22 -57.47 -15.93
C LEU A 25 19.75 -58.85 -15.43
N ALA A 26 20.62 -59.54 -14.69
CA ALA A 26 20.24 -60.68 -13.88
C ALA A 26 19.28 -60.23 -12.76
N PRO A 27 18.28 -61.04 -12.37
CA PRO A 27 17.32 -60.65 -11.36
C PRO A 27 17.97 -60.60 -9.96
N ALA A 28 17.38 -59.77 -9.10
CA ALA A 28 17.81 -59.48 -7.74
C ALA A 28 18.09 -60.77 -6.93
N GLY A 29 19.31 -60.92 -6.40
CA GLY A 29 19.62 -61.94 -5.40
C GLY A 29 20.99 -62.62 -5.42
N ALA A 30 21.93 -62.30 -6.33
CA ALA A 30 23.23 -62.97 -6.36
C ALA A 30 24.32 -62.19 -5.59
N GLN A 31 24.73 -62.71 -4.43
CA GLN A 31 25.94 -62.28 -3.71
C GLN A 31 27.20 -62.92 -4.34
N ILE A 32 28.20 -62.10 -4.66
CA ILE A 32 29.55 -62.56 -5.04
C ILE A 32 30.43 -62.47 -3.78
N PRO A 33 31.09 -63.56 -3.33
CA PRO A 33 31.94 -63.51 -2.16
C PRO A 33 33.34 -62.99 -2.52
N LEU A 34 33.84 -62.00 -1.76
CA LEU A 34 35.23 -61.54 -1.84
C LEU A 34 36.12 -62.33 -0.86
N PRO A 35 37.40 -62.59 -1.17
CA PRO A 35 38.26 -63.47 -0.38
C PRO A 35 38.69 -62.84 0.97
N GLU A 36 38.51 -63.58 2.06
CA GLU A 36 38.71 -63.21 3.47
C GLU A 36 40.07 -62.56 3.79
N GLN A 37 41.12 -62.88 3.04
CA GLN A 37 42.49 -62.45 3.38
C GLN A 37 42.82 -61.01 2.94
N ALA A 38 42.05 -60.42 2.02
CA ALA A 38 42.24 -59.01 1.63
C ALA A 38 41.52 -58.04 2.57
N ALA A 39 40.41 -58.47 3.20
CA ALA A 39 39.63 -57.65 4.12
C ALA A 39 40.35 -57.43 5.47
N GLN A 40 41.08 -58.44 5.95
CA GLN A 40 41.72 -58.39 7.27
C GLN A 40 42.95 -57.45 7.30
N VAL A 41 43.75 -57.39 6.23
CA VAL A 41 44.93 -56.51 6.19
C VAL A 41 44.56 -55.02 6.08
N TRP A 42 43.40 -54.71 5.49
CA TRP A 42 42.87 -53.35 5.45
C TRP A 42 42.15 -52.93 6.74
N GLN A 43 41.51 -53.87 7.45
CA GLN A 43 40.90 -53.57 8.75
C GLN A 43 41.92 -53.33 9.85
N THR A 44 42.98 -54.14 9.95
CA THR A 44 43.93 -54.05 11.07
C THR A 44 44.87 -52.84 11.01
N LYS A 45 44.99 -52.16 9.86
CA LYS A 45 45.79 -50.91 9.75
C LYS A 45 44.95 -49.62 9.86
N MET A 46 43.62 -49.76 9.92
CA MET A 46 42.67 -48.66 10.08
C MET A 46 42.08 -48.58 11.49
N GLU A 47 42.40 -49.54 12.36
CA GLU A 47 41.97 -49.57 13.77
C GLU A 47 43.14 -49.22 14.69
N SER A 48 43.53 -47.95 14.72
CA SER A 48 44.01 -47.34 15.96
C SER A 48 42.81 -46.73 16.68
N LEU A 49 42.64 -47.12 17.94
CA LEU A 49 41.47 -46.95 18.83
C LEU A 49 40.97 -45.49 19.07
N ASP A 50 41.45 -44.49 18.32
CA ASP A 50 41.00 -43.09 18.40
C ASP A 50 39.98 -42.70 17.30
N GLU A 51 39.87 -43.43 16.19
CA GLU A 51 39.01 -43.04 15.07
C GLU A 51 37.51 -43.31 15.30
N ALA A 52 37.17 -44.33 16.11
CA ALA A 52 35.77 -44.63 16.45
C ALA A 52 35.15 -43.56 17.38
N ALA A 53 35.98 -42.92 18.21
CA ALA A 53 35.57 -41.78 19.04
C ALA A 53 35.35 -40.52 18.19
N MET A 54 36.18 -40.28 17.17
CA MET A 54 36.02 -39.15 16.24
C MET A 54 34.89 -39.34 15.22
N ARG A 55 34.52 -40.58 14.86
CA ARG A 55 33.37 -40.88 13.96
C ARG A 55 32.01 -40.39 14.48
N ASN A 56 31.87 -40.16 15.78
CA ASN A 56 30.58 -39.87 16.43
C ASN A 56 30.49 -38.51 17.14
N ALA A 57 31.57 -37.72 17.19
CA ALA A 57 31.59 -36.43 17.87
C ALA A 57 31.53 -35.26 16.86
N LEU A 58 30.39 -35.09 16.19
CA LEU A 58 30.01 -33.74 15.78
C LEU A 58 29.57 -32.98 17.05
N PRO A 59 30.00 -31.74 17.24
CA PRO A 59 29.62 -30.97 18.42
C PRO A 59 28.11 -30.77 18.45
N THR A 60 27.51 -30.91 19.63
CA THR A 60 26.22 -30.31 19.94
C THR A 60 26.43 -28.81 20.03
N ILE A 61 26.25 -28.10 18.93
CA ILE A 61 26.34 -26.63 18.91
C ILE A 61 25.00 -26.08 19.37
N GLN A 62 25.00 -25.31 20.46
CA GLN A 62 23.89 -24.42 20.79
C GLN A 62 23.95 -23.24 19.82
N TRP A 63 22.96 -23.06 18.95
CA TRP A 63 22.89 -21.82 18.17
C TRP A 63 21.49 -21.41 17.73
N SER A 64 21.31 -20.09 17.76
CA SER A 64 20.21 -19.33 17.18
C SER A 64 20.80 -18.24 16.31
N GLY A 65 20.55 -18.29 15.02
CA GLY A 65 20.75 -17.13 14.14
C GLY A 65 20.26 -17.40 12.74
N ASP A 66 20.49 -16.42 11.87
CA ASP A 66 19.74 -16.27 10.62
C ASP A 66 20.51 -16.77 9.38
N ASN A 67 21.69 -17.36 9.54
CA ASN A 67 22.59 -17.79 8.44
C ASN A 67 22.86 -19.31 8.43
N ASP A 68 23.12 -19.89 7.26
CA ASP A 68 23.53 -21.29 7.12
C ASP A 68 24.90 -21.53 7.78
N GLN A 69 25.13 -22.70 8.38
CA GLN A 69 26.39 -23.02 9.08
C GLN A 69 26.87 -24.44 8.77
N ILE A 70 28.18 -24.66 8.79
CA ILE A 70 28.78 -26.00 8.74
C ILE A 70 29.46 -26.34 10.05
N SER A 71 29.20 -27.53 10.59
CA SER A 71 29.97 -28.12 11.69
C SER A 71 31.00 -29.12 11.16
N ILE A 72 32.19 -29.13 11.76
CA ILE A 72 33.35 -29.92 11.32
C ILE A 72 33.81 -30.83 12.47
N SER A 73 33.92 -32.13 12.23
CA SER A 73 34.41 -33.09 13.21
C SER A 73 35.93 -32.99 13.40
N GLN A 74 36.38 -32.37 14.49
CA GLN A 74 37.80 -32.30 14.89
C GLN A 74 37.94 -32.55 16.40
N THR A 75 39.16 -32.81 16.89
CA THR A 75 39.46 -33.02 18.32
C THR A 75 39.00 -31.85 19.20
N ALA A 76 39.00 -30.63 18.64
CA ALA A 76 38.25 -29.48 19.13
C ALA A 76 37.25 -29.08 18.04
N PRO A 77 35.94 -29.32 18.21
CA PRO A 77 34.97 -29.09 17.15
C PRO A 77 34.94 -27.63 16.70
N GLN A 78 34.84 -27.42 15.39
CA GLN A 78 34.76 -26.08 14.79
C GLN A 78 33.46 -25.91 14.00
N SER A 79 32.97 -24.68 13.91
CA SER A 79 31.89 -24.33 13.02
C SER A 79 32.22 -23.06 12.23
N LYS A 80 31.71 -23.00 11.00
CA LYS A 80 31.88 -21.87 10.09
C LYS A 80 30.50 -21.44 9.62
N VAL A 81 30.14 -20.19 9.91
CA VAL A 81 28.96 -19.54 9.34
C VAL A 81 29.24 -19.30 7.86
N LEU A 82 28.32 -19.69 7.00
CA LEU A 82 28.38 -19.46 5.57
C LEU A 82 27.73 -18.11 5.29
N VAL A 83 28.55 -17.11 5.04
CA VAL A 83 28.09 -15.75 4.68
C VAL A 83 28.35 -15.50 3.19
N GLU A 84 29.33 -16.20 2.63
CA GLU A 84 29.81 -16.06 1.26
C GLU A 84 29.01 -16.98 0.30
N GLU A 85 28.71 -16.53 -0.92
CA GLU A 85 28.00 -17.35 -1.91
C GLU A 85 28.82 -18.54 -2.43
N ILE A 86 30.14 -18.43 -2.36
CA ILE A 86 31.10 -19.47 -2.69
C ILE A 86 32.05 -19.63 -1.50
N VAL A 87 32.14 -20.85 -0.96
CA VAL A 87 33.01 -21.19 0.16
C VAL A 87 34.00 -22.25 -0.28
N THR A 88 35.29 -22.02 -0.06
CA THR A 88 36.38 -22.93 -0.45
C THR A 88 36.86 -23.76 0.72
N ILE A 89 37.13 -25.05 0.47
CA ILE A 89 37.55 -26.01 1.49
C ILE A 89 38.88 -26.63 1.04
N GLY A 90 39.90 -26.58 1.89
CA GLY A 90 41.21 -27.12 1.54
C GLY A 90 42.21 -27.09 2.69
N ARG A 91 43.41 -27.61 2.45
CA ARG A 91 44.50 -27.66 3.44
C ARG A 91 45.24 -26.35 3.59
N SER A 92 45.24 -25.52 2.55
CA SER A 92 45.99 -24.26 2.50
C SER A 92 45.23 -23.14 3.23
N GLU A 93 45.95 -22.16 3.78
CA GLU A 93 45.40 -21.08 4.62
C GLU A 93 44.51 -20.08 3.85
N ASP A 94 44.59 -20.09 2.52
CA ASP A 94 43.80 -19.27 1.61
C ASP A 94 42.37 -19.81 1.37
N ASN A 95 41.99 -20.93 2.01
CA ASN A 95 40.62 -21.44 1.93
C ASN A 95 39.77 -20.93 3.10
N ASP A 96 38.48 -20.74 2.83
CA ASP A 96 37.50 -20.28 3.83
C ASP A 96 37.30 -21.30 4.96
N ILE A 97 37.41 -22.60 4.64
CA ILE A 97 37.46 -23.70 5.59
C ILE A 97 38.79 -24.44 5.44
N VAL A 98 39.66 -24.25 6.43
CA VAL A 98 41.00 -24.86 6.46
C VAL A 98 40.97 -26.20 7.20
N LEU A 99 41.20 -27.29 6.47
CA LEU A 99 41.26 -28.66 6.99
C LEU A 99 42.71 -29.17 6.99
N ARG A 100 43.36 -29.10 8.15
CA ARG A 100 44.81 -29.37 8.32
C ARG A 100 45.13 -30.87 8.38
N SER A 101 45.04 -31.55 7.24
CA SER A 101 45.48 -32.94 7.08
C SER A 101 46.18 -33.17 5.75
N GLU A 102 47.20 -34.02 5.72
CA GLU A 102 47.88 -34.43 4.48
C GLU A 102 46.97 -35.19 3.52
N LEU A 103 45.85 -35.74 4.02
CA LEU A 103 44.83 -36.38 3.20
C LEU A 103 43.90 -35.37 2.52
N VAL A 104 44.08 -34.07 2.74
CA VAL A 104 43.31 -33.00 2.11
C VAL A 104 44.19 -32.23 1.13
N SER A 105 43.75 -32.08 -0.13
CA SER A 105 44.38 -31.21 -1.14
C SER A 105 44.46 -29.75 -0.71
N GLN A 106 45.38 -28.97 -1.31
CA GLN A 106 45.53 -27.53 -1.01
C GLN A 106 44.23 -26.76 -1.23
N ARG A 107 43.53 -26.99 -2.35
CA ARG A 107 42.11 -26.67 -2.58
C ARG A 107 41.41 -27.99 -2.90
N HIS A 108 40.45 -28.39 -2.08
CA HIS A 108 39.87 -29.74 -2.12
C HIS A 108 38.46 -29.73 -2.67
N ALA A 109 37.61 -28.85 -2.14
CA ALA A 109 36.22 -28.74 -2.53
C ALA A 109 35.79 -27.27 -2.52
N SER A 110 34.69 -26.99 -3.20
CA SER A 110 34.00 -25.70 -3.13
C SER A 110 32.51 -25.93 -2.88
N LEU A 111 31.93 -25.07 -2.06
CA LEU A 111 30.50 -24.96 -1.87
C LEU A 111 30.00 -23.76 -2.65
N ARG A 112 28.81 -23.89 -3.23
CA ARG A 112 28.15 -22.80 -3.94
C ARG A 112 26.68 -22.74 -3.52
N ARG A 113 26.20 -21.54 -3.22
CA ARG A 113 24.79 -21.30 -2.97
C ARG A 113 24.03 -21.19 -4.29
N THR A 114 22.90 -21.90 -4.39
CA THR A 114 22.01 -21.84 -5.55
C THR A 114 21.03 -20.66 -5.43
N PRO A 115 20.43 -20.18 -6.54
CA PRO A 115 19.41 -19.13 -6.51
C PRO A 115 18.17 -19.51 -5.68
N THR A 116 17.91 -20.80 -5.48
CA THR A 116 16.81 -21.33 -4.65
C THR A 116 17.16 -21.38 -3.16
N GLY A 117 18.38 -20.99 -2.76
CA GLY A 117 18.84 -20.97 -1.37
C GLY A 117 19.43 -22.28 -0.86
N THR A 118 19.55 -23.32 -1.69
CA THR A 118 20.20 -24.60 -1.33
C THR A 118 21.71 -24.59 -1.62
N TRP A 119 22.47 -25.48 -0.97
CA TRP A 119 23.92 -25.58 -1.16
C TRP A 119 24.29 -26.71 -2.10
N GLN A 120 25.26 -26.46 -2.98
CA GLN A 120 25.91 -27.47 -3.80
C GLN A 120 27.36 -27.64 -3.37
N ILE A 121 27.87 -28.87 -3.40
CA ILE A 121 29.27 -29.20 -3.16
C ILE A 121 29.93 -29.72 -4.45
N ILE A 122 31.14 -29.24 -4.71
CA ILE A 122 31.93 -29.55 -5.91
C ILE A 122 33.29 -30.06 -5.44
N ASP A 123 33.69 -31.25 -5.89
CA ASP A 123 35.07 -31.72 -5.75
C ASP A 123 35.95 -31.02 -6.81
N LEU A 124 36.99 -30.29 -6.38
CA LEU A 124 37.86 -29.50 -7.26
C LEU A 124 38.95 -30.33 -7.96
N GLY A 125 38.77 -31.64 -8.09
CA GLY A 125 39.81 -32.55 -8.60
C GLY A 125 40.78 -32.96 -7.50
N SER A 126 40.25 -33.16 -6.30
CA SER A 126 41.01 -33.55 -5.13
C SER A 126 41.71 -34.90 -5.30
N LYS A 127 42.82 -35.10 -4.58
CA LYS A 127 43.61 -36.34 -4.68
C LYS A 127 42.90 -37.55 -4.06
N ASN A 128 42.09 -37.32 -3.03
CA ASN A 128 41.47 -38.36 -2.22
C ASN A 128 39.93 -38.36 -2.28
N GLY A 129 39.32 -37.50 -3.10
CA GLY A 129 37.89 -37.44 -3.31
C GLY A 129 37.10 -36.76 -2.18
N VAL A 130 35.98 -36.16 -2.56
CA VAL A 130 34.89 -35.78 -1.65
C VAL A 130 33.84 -36.89 -1.63
N TYR A 131 33.32 -37.23 -0.45
CA TYR A 131 32.27 -38.24 -0.31
C TYR A 131 31.03 -37.64 0.33
N LEU A 132 29.85 -37.85 -0.26
CA LEU A 132 28.55 -37.46 0.27
C LEU A 132 27.79 -38.73 0.71
N ASP A 133 27.51 -38.85 2.01
CA ASP A 133 26.94 -40.05 2.66
C ASP A 133 27.65 -41.36 2.29
N GLY A 134 28.96 -41.28 2.07
CA GLY A 134 29.80 -42.42 1.69
C GLY A 134 29.89 -42.70 0.18
N THR A 135 29.14 -41.96 -0.64
CA THR A 135 29.24 -42.03 -2.11
C THR A 135 30.28 -41.03 -2.61
N PRO A 136 31.29 -41.44 -3.40
CA PRO A 136 32.27 -40.51 -3.95
C PRO A 136 31.63 -39.61 -5.00
N LEU A 137 31.94 -38.31 -4.92
CA LEU A 137 31.51 -37.35 -5.93
C LEU A 137 32.40 -37.40 -7.17
N LEU A 138 31.83 -37.06 -8.32
CA LEU A 138 32.61 -36.88 -9.54
C LEU A 138 33.35 -35.53 -9.49
N ALA A 139 34.63 -35.54 -9.85
CA ALA A 139 35.42 -34.31 -9.91
C ALA A 139 34.79 -33.30 -10.89
N GLN A 140 34.74 -32.03 -10.47
CA GLN A 140 34.21 -30.89 -11.23
C GLN A 140 32.71 -30.99 -11.56
N VAL A 141 31.96 -31.85 -10.85
CA VAL A 141 30.50 -31.93 -10.93
C VAL A 141 29.91 -31.36 -9.65
N ALA A 142 28.94 -30.46 -9.79
CA ALA A 142 28.20 -29.90 -8.65
C ALA A 142 27.09 -30.87 -8.24
N GLU A 143 27.09 -31.24 -6.96
CA GLU A 143 26.10 -32.12 -6.37
C GLU A 143 25.36 -31.37 -5.27
N GLU A 144 24.04 -31.51 -5.20
CA GLU A 144 23.24 -30.86 -4.16
C GLU A 144 23.54 -31.47 -2.78
N TRP A 145 23.77 -30.62 -1.80
CA TRP A 145 24.04 -31.00 -0.43
C TRP A 145 22.92 -30.54 0.51
N TYR A 146 22.19 -31.52 1.03
CA TYR A 146 21.07 -31.29 1.93
C TYR A 146 21.49 -31.32 3.41
N PRO A 147 20.81 -30.58 4.32
CA PRO A 147 21.16 -30.51 5.75
C PRO A 147 21.15 -31.82 6.53
N ASN A 148 20.62 -32.91 5.97
CA ASN A 148 20.60 -34.24 6.57
C ASN A 148 21.74 -35.16 6.09
N GLN A 149 22.53 -34.73 5.11
CA GLN A 149 23.59 -35.52 4.50
C GLN A 149 24.96 -35.13 5.07
N ARG A 150 25.86 -36.11 5.22
CA ARG A 150 27.23 -35.88 5.70
C ARG A 150 28.21 -35.83 4.54
N VAL A 151 29.09 -34.85 4.57
CA VAL A 151 30.24 -34.77 3.67
C VAL A 151 31.48 -35.27 4.39
N ARG A 152 32.28 -36.13 3.74
CA ARG A 152 33.60 -36.56 4.23
C ARG A 152 34.69 -36.05 3.30
N ILE A 153 35.69 -35.42 3.89
CA ILE A 153 36.90 -34.93 3.22
C ILE A 153 38.12 -35.35 4.07
N GLY A 154 38.90 -36.31 3.59
CA GLY A 154 40.00 -36.91 4.36
C GLY A 154 39.49 -37.51 5.69
N PRO A 155 40.06 -37.13 6.85
CA PRO A 155 39.60 -37.58 8.18
C PRO A 155 38.42 -36.75 8.74
N TYR A 156 37.99 -35.70 8.05
CA TYR A 156 36.97 -34.77 8.55
C TYR A 156 35.57 -35.12 8.02
N TYR A 157 34.56 -34.98 8.88
CA TYR A 157 33.15 -35.01 8.54
C TYR A 157 32.54 -33.62 8.72
N LEU A 158 31.75 -33.20 7.75
CA LEU A 158 31.09 -31.91 7.69
C LEU A 158 29.58 -32.12 7.64
N GLN A 159 28.83 -31.28 8.35
CA GLN A 159 27.36 -31.27 8.35
C GLN A 159 26.85 -29.85 8.11
N LEU A 160 25.93 -29.69 7.16
CA LEU A 160 25.26 -28.43 6.88
C LEU A 160 24.05 -28.25 7.81
N HIS A 161 23.89 -27.03 8.34
CA HIS A 161 22.76 -26.59 9.15
C HIS A 161 22.13 -25.39 8.46
N ALA A 162 20.88 -25.51 8.00
CA ALA A 162 20.19 -24.43 7.30
C ALA A 162 19.65 -23.36 8.26
N ALA A 163 19.69 -22.10 7.84
CA ALA A 163 19.12 -20.94 8.52
C ALA A 163 17.66 -21.22 8.93
N GLY A 164 17.29 -20.87 10.16
CA GLY A 164 15.95 -21.12 10.69
C GLY A 164 15.67 -22.57 11.13
N THR A 165 16.59 -23.52 10.91
CA THR A 165 16.56 -24.85 11.53
C THR A 165 17.00 -24.72 12.99
N SER A 166 16.17 -24.08 13.81
CA SER A 166 16.38 -24.07 15.25
C SER A 166 16.34 -25.50 15.74
N VAL A 167 17.38 -25.91 16.44
CA VAL A 167 17.49 -27.23 17.03
C VAL A 167 17.61 -27.03 18.52
N ASN A 168 16.53 -27.31 19.25
CA ASN A 168 16.59 -27.29 20.70
C ASN A 168 17.06 -28.65 21.20
N VAL A 169 17.93 -28.63 22.21
CA VAL A 169 18.46 -29.82 22.86
C VAL A 169 18.11 -29.77 24.34
N GLY A 170 17.30 -30.74 24.78
CA GLY A 170 17.11 -31.03 26.20
C GLY A 170 18.04 -32.17 26.59
N GLN A 171 18.96 -31.93 27.51
CA GLN A 171 19.84 -32.97 28.05
C GLN A 171 19.73 -33.00 29.56
N GLN A 172 19.36 -34.15 30.10
CA GLN A 172 19.30 -34.37 31.54
C GLN A 172 19.63 -35.84 31.83
N ALA A 173 20.63 -36.04 32.70
CA ALA A 173 21.27 -37.34 32.92
C ALA A 173 21.76 -37.97 31.60
N ASP A 174 21.30 -39.18 31.29
CA ASP A 174 21.72 -40.01 30.16
C ASP A 174 20.79 -39.92 28.92
N ILE A 175 19.84 -38.98 28.89
CA ILE A 175 18.89 -38.85 27.77
C ILE A 175 19.10 -37.50 27.09
N SER A 176 19.19 -37.51 25.76
CA SER A 176 19.12 -36.29 24.94
C SER A 176 17.90 -36.31 24.05
N VAL A 177 17.21 -35.17 23.98
CA VAL A 177 16.07 -34.95 23.09
C VAL A 177 16.40 -33.79 22.16
N LEU A 178 16.27 -34.04 20.86
CA LEU A 178 16.44 -33.09 19.78
C LEU A 178 15.08 -32.78 19.15
N LEU A 179 14.85 -31.52 18.80
CA LEU A 179 13.66 -31.11 18.07
C LEU A 179 14.04 -30.44 16.75
N THR A 180 13.45 -30.86 15.64
CA THR A 180 13.77 -30.31 14.30
C THR A 180 12.53 -30.28 13.40
N PRO A 181 12.07 -29.09 12.94
CA PRO A 181 12.51 -27.76 13.37
C PRO A 181 11.97 -27.44 14.77
N ALA A 182 12.66 -26.59 15.53
CA ALA A 182 12.21 -26.16 16.86
C ALA A 182 11.24 -24.97 16.83
N LYS A 183 11.11 -24.28 15.68
CA LYS A 183 10.05 -23.31 15.40
C LYS A 183 9.29 -23.72 14.14
N VAL A 184 7.96 -23.70 14.22
CA VAL A 184 7.05 -24.04 13.13
C VAL A 184 6.04 -22.93 12.94
N ASP A 185 5.96 -22.40 11.73
CA ASP A 185 4.88 -21.50 11.31
C ASP A 185 3.78 -22.33 10.64
N ILE A 186 2.51 -22.13 11.02
CA ILE A 186 1.37 -22.91 10.48
C ILE A 186 0.10 -22.07 10.36
N LEU A 187 -0.69 -22.30 9.30
CA LEU A 187 -2.05 -21.79 9.22
C LEU A 187 -3.02 -22.73 9.99
N PRO A 188 -4.00 -22.20 10.74
CA PRO A 188 -5.06 -23.00 11.33
C PRO A 188 -5.74 -23.93 10.30
N GLY A 189 -5.81 -25.22 10.60
CA GLY A 189 -6.36 -26.25 9.71
C GLY A 189 -5.32 -27.00 8.87
N GLU A 190 -4.09 -26.51 8.78
CA GLU A 190 -2.99 -27.19 8.11
C GLU A 190 -2.27 -28.18 9.04
N ARG A 191 -1.27 -28.89 8.49
CA ARG A 191 -0.42 -29.83 9.24
C ARG A 191 1.05 -29.51 9.03
N ALA A 192 1.83 -29.61 10.09
CA ALA A 192 3.28 -29.54 10.05
C ALA A 192 3.90 -30.74 10.78
N ALA A 193 5.05 -31.21 10.29
CA ALA A 193 5.78 -32.31 10.90
C ALA A 193 7.01 -31.77 11.63
N VAL A 194 7.22 -32.27 12.85
CA VAL A 194 8.41 -32.02 13.66
C VAL A 194 9.05 -33.34 14.01
N GLN A 195 10.34 -33.47 13.72
CA GLN A 195 11.13 -34.63 14.09
C GLN A 195 11.64 -34.49 15.52
N ILE A 196 11.43 -35.53 16.32
CA ILE A 196 11.98 -35.68 17.67
C ILE A 196 13.03 -36.76 17.60
N VAL A 197 14.29 -36.42 17.90
CA VAL A 197 15.38 -37.40 17.97
C VAL A 197 15.75 -37.64 19.42
N LEU A 198 15.71 -38.89 19.85
CA LEU A 198 16.09 -39.33 21.19
C LEU A 198 17.44 -40.02 21.11
N VAL A 199 18.33 -39.74 22.06
CA VAL A 199 19.61 -40.45 22.17
C VAL A 199 19.75 -41.01 23.57
N ASN A 200 19.95 -42.33 23.65
CA ASN A 200 20.30 -42.97 24.91
C ASN A 200 21.82 -42.89 25.13
N GLN A 201 22.26 -42.05 26.06
CA GLN A 201 23.66 -41.92 26.45
C GLN A 201 24.06 -42.85 27.60
N ALA A 202 23.11 -43.63 28.14
CA ALA A 202 23.39 -44.56 29.22
C ALA A 202 24.20 -45.75 28.73
N LYS A 203 24.93 -46.39 29.65
CA LYS A 203 25.62 -47.67 29.38
C LYS A 203 24.67 -48.88 29.32
N GLU A 204 23.39 -48.67 29.62
CA GLU A 204 22.35 -49.69 29.63
C GLU A 204 21.22 -49.37 28.64
N ARG A 205 20.45 -50.39 28.24
CA ARG A 205 19.28 -50.23 27.39
C ARG A 205 18.18 -49.43 28.11
N ARG A 206 17.43 -48.60 27.38
CA ARG A 206 16.32 -47.81 27.93
C ARG A 206 15.05 -47.90 27.09
N PHE A 207 13.91 -47.82 27.77
CA PHE A 207 12.59 -47.64 27.17
C PHE A 207 12.14 -46.21 27.43
N LEU A 208 11.99 -45.41 26.38
CA LEU A 208 11.65 -43.99 26.47
C LEU A 208 10.22 -43.77 26.00
N GLN A 209 9.43 -43.05 26.80
CA GLN A 209 8.11 -42.58 26.40
C GLN A 209 8.16 -41.06 26.20
N VAL A 210 7.60 -40.58 25.10
CA VAL A 210 7.53 -39.15 24.81
C VAL A 210 6.12 -38.62 25.03
N THR A 211 6.04 -37.47 25.70
CA THR A 211 4.80 -36.73 25.92
C THR A 211 4.98 -35.27 25.52
N ILE A 212 3.91 -34.64 25.04
CA ILE A 212 3.88 -33.22 24.70
C ILE A 212 3.06 -32.48 25.75
N THR A 213 3.54 -31.33 26.22
CA THR A 213 2.83 -30.45 27.16
C THR A 213 2.71 -29.04 26.62
N ASP A 214 1.88 -28.23 27.28
CA ASP A 214 1.69 -26.78 27.05
C ASP A 214 0.96 -26.39 25.75
N ILE A 215 0.56 -27.37 24.93
CA ILE A 215 -0.42 -27.20 23.85
C ILE A 215 -1.58 -28.21 23.97
N PRO A 216 -2.79 -27.89 23.46
CA PRO A 216 -3.93 -28.79 23.54
C PRO A 216 -3.66 -30.14 22.87
N GLY A 217 -4.10 -31.24 23.50
CA GLY A 217 -3.94 -32.60 22.96
C GLY A 217 -4.58 -32.82 21.59
N ILE A 218 -5.58 -32.01 21.23
CA ILE A 218 -6.24 -32.03 19.93
C ILE A 218 -5.40 -31.39 18.81
N TRP A 219 -4.33 -30.65 19.12
CA TRP A 219 -3.49 -29.95 18.15
C TRP A 219 -2.32 -30.79 17.65
N TYR A 220 -2.14 -32.01 18.14
CA TYR A 220 -1.02 -32.84 17.72
C TYR A 220 -1.36 -34.32 17.68
N THR A 221 -0.54 -35.06 16.94
CA THR A 221 -0.54 -36.52 16.93
C THR A 221 0.89 -37.00 17.10
N LEU A 222 1.08 -37.90 18.07
CA LEU A 222 2.35 -38.52 18.40
C LEU A 222 2.15 -40.04 18.51
N PRO A 223 3.06 -40.87 17.97
CA PRO A 223 3.05 -42.31 18.22
C PRO A 223 3.13 -42.60 19.72
N GLN A 224 2.24 -43.46 20.24
CA GLN A 224 2.18 -43.75 21.69
C GLN A 224 3.17 -44.83 22.14
N ASP A 225 3.90 -45.45 21.21
CA ASP A 225 4.79 -46.56 21.52
C ASP A 225 6.06 -46.06 22.25
N ALA A 226 6.41 -46.74 23.34
CA ALA A 226 7.68 -46.51 24.01
C ALA A 226 8.82 -47.00 23.11
N LEU A 227 9.81 -46.13 22.88
CA LEU A 227 10.95 -46.45 22.04
C LEU A 227 12.02 -47.19 22.82
N ARG A 228 12.47 -48.32 22.29
CA ARG A 228 13.54 -49.13 22.89
C ARG A 228 14.87 -48.76 22.26
N LEU A 229 15.78 -48.20 23.06
CA LEU A 229 17.11 -47.75 22.61
C LEU A 229 18.22 -48.45 23.39
N MET A 230 19.17 -49.04 22.67
CA MET A 230 20.44 -49.55 23.18
C MET A 230 21.38 -48.38 23.57
N PRO A 231 22.46 -48.64 24.33
CA PRO A 231 23.49 -47.64 24.60
C PRO A 231 24.04 -46.98 23.33
N GLY A 232 24.01 -45.65 23.25
CA GLY A 232 24.44 -44.86 22.11
C GLY A 232 23.48 -44.85 20.91
N GLU A 233 22.38 -45.61 20.97
CA GLU A 233 21.40 -45.71 19.88
C GLU A 233 20.54 -44.44 19.80
N ARG A 234 20.20 -44.05 18.57
CA ARG A 234 19.31 -42.93 18.27
C ARG A 234 17.95 -43.43 17.83
N GLY A 235 16.93 -42.80 18.39
CA GLY A 235 15.54 -43.03 18.08
C GLY A 235 14.91 -41.83 17.41
N THR A 236 13.99 -42.02 16.46
CA THR A 236 13.27 -40.92 15.81
C THR A 236 11.76 -41.12 15.97
N LEU A 237 11.06 -40.05 16.36
CA LEU A 237 9.62 -39.94 16.34
C LEU A 237 9.20 -38.74 15.51
N HIS A 238 8.05 -38.83 14.85
CA HIS A 238 7.46 -37.72 14.12
C HIS A 238 6.24 -37.20 14.87
N LEU A 239 6.34 -35.96 15.36
CA LEU A 239 5.23 -35.20 15.91
C LEU A 239 4.52 -34.49 14.75
N GLN A 240 3.25 -34.77 14.54
CA GLN A 240 2.42 -33.98 13.62
C GLN A 240 1.67 -32.92 14.41
N LEU A 241 1.91 -31.64 14.11
CA LEU A 241 1.15 -30.50 14.61
C LEU A 241 0.03 -30.17 13.63
N HIS A 242 -1.19 -30.00 14.12
CA HIS A 242 -2.39 -29.72 13.34
C HIS A 242 -3.40 -28.89 14.17
N PRO A 243 -3.12 -27.61 14.43
CA PRO A 243 -4.10 -26.75 15.09
C PRO A 243 -5.41 -26.70 14.25
N PRO A 244 -6.60 -26.84 14.85
CA PRO A 244 -7.85 -26.91 14.12
C PRO A 244 -8.15 -25.61 13.39
N ALA A 245 -8.94 -25.69 12.31
CA ALA A 245 -9.39 -24.52 11.57
C ALA A 245 -10.43 -23.71 12.36
N GLY A 246 -10.40 -22.39 12.21
CA GLY A 246 -11.44 -21.48 12.69
C GLY A 246 -11.06 -20.66 13.92
N SER A 247 -12.03 -19.90 14.42
CA SER A 247 -11.82 -18.85 15.42
C SER A 247 -11.39 -19.30 16.81
N GLN A 248 -11.42 -20.61 17.08
CA GLN A 248 -11.06 -21.20 18.37
C GLN A 248 -9.54 -21.41 18.51
N THR A 249 -8.78 -21.21 17.43
CA THR A 249 -7.33 -21.39 17.41
C THR A 249 -6.65 -20.03 17.47
N PRO A 250 -6.24 -19.55 18.65
CA PRO A 250 -5.66 -18.22 18.78
C PRO A 250 -4.36 -18.10 17.96
N PRO A 251 -4.17 -17.01 17.22
CA PRO A 251 -2.94 -16.75 16.49
C PRO A 251 -1.81 -16.37 17.45
N GLY A 252 -0.58 -16.43 16.95
CA GLY A 252 0.63 -16.08 17.66
C GLY A 252 1.45 -17.28 18.12
N GLU A 253 2.51 -17.00 18.87
CA GLU A 253 3.47 -18.01 19.32
C GLU A 253 2.95 -18.80 20.52
N GLN A 254 2.81 -20.11 20.32
CA GLN A 254 2.48 -21.09 21.34
C GLN A 254 3.71 -21.95 21.62
N ARG A 255 4.19 -21.93 22.86
CA ARG A 255 5.33 -22.76 23.26
C ARG A 255 4.82 -24.11 23.73
N TYR A 256 5.45 -25.19 23.28
CA TYR A 256 5.20 -26.55 23.76
C TYR A 256 6.48 -27.18 24.31
N GLN A 257 6.36 -28.15 25.19
CA GLN A 257 7.50 -28.98 25.58
C GLN A 257 7.34 -30.41 25.10
N VAL A 258 8.44 -30.98 24.61
CA VAL A 258 8.60 -32.39 24.33
C VAL A 258 9.39 -32.99 25.48
N VAL A 259 8.76 -33.93 26.17
CA VAL A 259 9.29 -34.54 27.38
C VAL A 259 9.50 -36.02 27.14
N ALA A 260 10.74 -36.48 27.23
CA ALA A 260 11.09 -37.90 27.17
C ALA A 260 11.34 -38.43 28.58
N LYS A 261 10.52 -39.39 29.02
CA LYS A 261 10.66 -40.05 30.33
C LYS A 261 11.16 -41.48 30.15
N SER A 262 12.10 -41.88 31.00
CA SER A 262 12.51 -43.29 31.06
C SER A 262 11.45 -44.13 31.78
N LEU A 263 11.04 -45.25 31.18
CA LEU A 263 10.18 -46.26 31.81
C LEU A 263 10.99 -47.33 32.56
N THR A 264 12.32 -47.37 32.35
CA THR A 264 13.21 -48.35 32.96
C THR A 264 14.41 -47.65 33.59
N GLY A 265 14.54 -47.73 34.90
CA GLY A 265 15.63 -47.11 35.67
C GLY A 265 15.42 -45.61 35.92
N GLY A 266 15.08 -45.26 37.17
CA GLY A 266 15.08 -43.89 37.69
C GLY A 266 13.94 -42.97 37.21
N THR A 267 13.82 -41.79 37.86
CA THR A 267 12.93 -40.68 37.46
C THR A 267 13.61 -39.73 36.47
N GLU A 268 14.39 -40.29 35.53
CA GLU A 268 15.14 -39.49 34.58
C GLU A 268 14.24 -39.03 33.44
N GLU A 269 14.26 -37.72 33.22
CA GLU A 269 13.40 -37.00 32.29
C GLU A 269 14.23 -35.93 31.60
N ALA A 270 14.16 -35.89 30.27
CA ALA A 270 14.75 -34.83 29.47
C ALA A 270 13.64 -34.10 28.72
N ALA A 271 13.64 -32.77 28.79
CA ALA A 271 12.62 -31.92 28.19
C ALA A 271 13.26 -30.90 27.24
N VAL A 272 12.60 -30.66 26.11
CA VAL A 272 13.01 -29.68 25.11
C VAL A 272 11.81 -28.86 24.67
N SER A 273 11.98 -27.54 24.52
CA SER A 273 10.90 -26.66 24.07
C SER A 273 10.84 -26.55 22.55
N GLY A 274 9.63 -26.44 22.00
CA GLY A 274 9.36 -26.03 20.63
C GLY A 274 8.44 -24.81 20.60
N VAL A 275 8.43 -24.10 19.48
CA VAL A 275 7.58 -22.92 19.23
C VAL A 275 6.70 -23.20 18.03
N LEU A 276 5.39 -23.15 18.24
CA LEU A 276 4.38 -23.21 17.19
C LEU A 276 3.79 -21.82 17.00
N ASN A 277 4.09 -21.17 15.89
CA ASN A 277 3.54 -19.87 15.53
C ASN A 277 2.32 -20.06 14.63
N VAL A 278 1.13 -19.88 15.21
CA VAL A 278 -0.13 -19.98 14.47
C VAL A 278 -0.40 -18.66 13.76
N LYS A 279 -0.50 -18.69 12.43
CA LYS A 279 -0.80 -17.50 11.63
C LYS A 279 -2.25 -17.02 11.85
N SER A 280 -2.47 -15.73 11.70
CA SER A 280 -3.81 -15.15 11.69
C SER A 280 -4.53 -15.49 10.38
N VAL A 281 -5.80 -15.87 10.49
CA VAL A 281 -6.73 -16.07 9.38
C VAL A 281 -7.83 -15.06 9.53
N GLU A 282 -8.17 -14.43 8.41
CA GLU A 282 -9.14 -13.35 8.33
C GLU A 282 -10.44 -13.81 7.66
N GLY A 283 -11.50 -13.05 7.91
CA GLY A 283 -12.81 -13.26 7.31
C GLY A 283 -13.92 -12.80 8.22
N PHE A 284 -14.98 -12.25 7.66
CA PHE A 284 -16.15 -11.82 8.42
C PHE A 284 -17.43 -11.91 7.60
N ALA A 285 -18.57 -11.71 8.26
CA ALA A 285 -19.85 -11.53 7.60
C ALA A 285 -20.51 -10.26 8.12
N LEU A 286 -21.13 -9.50 7.20
CA LEU A 286 -21.89 -8.30 7.50
C LEU A 286 -23.37 -8.55 7.21
N THR A 287 -24.24 -8.16 8.14
CA THR A 287 -25.69 -8.26 7.97
C THR A 287 -26.39 -7.02 8.52
N LEU A 288 -27.47 -6.61 7.86
CA LEU A 288 -28.30 -5.45 8.23
C LEU A 288 -29.71 -5.90 8.59
N GLN A 289 -30.24 -5.48 9.75
CA GLN A 289 -31.57 -5.89 10.22
C GLN A 289 -32.36 -4.76 10.91
N PRO A 290 -33.58 -4.40 10.45
CA PRO A 290 -34.12 -4.76 9.14
C PRO A 290 -33.33 -4.05 8.02
N ASP A 291 -33.29 -4.67 6.84
CA ASP A 291 -32.76 -4.05 5.62
C ASP A 291 -33.76 -3.04 5.00
N THR A 292 -35.05 -3.15 5.32
CA THR A 292 -36.09 -2.24 4.84
C THR A 292 -36.81 -1.55 6.00
N LEU A 293 -36.77 -0.22 6.01
CA LEU A 293 -37.40 0.64 7.00
C LEU A 293 -38.64 1.35 6.43
N GLU A 294 -39.81 1.08 6.99
CA GLU A 294 -41.09 1.71 6.58
C GLU A 294 -41.20 3.18 7.01
N THR A 295 -40.44 3.56 8.05
CA THR A 295 -40.32 4.91 8.60
C THR A 295 -38.91 5.08 9.16
N ALA A 296 -38.49 6.34 9.39
CA ALA A 296 -37.24 6.61 10.10
C ALA A 296 -37.18 5.85 11.43
N GLY A 297 -36.02 5.25 11.73
CA GLY A 297 -35.83 4.42 12.90
C GLY A 297 -34.52 3.62 12.87
N PRO A 298 -34.28 2.78 13.90
CA PRO A 298 -33.05 2.00 14.01
C PRO A 298 -32.99 0.85 13.01
N CYS A 299 -31.81 0.65 12.45
CA CYS A 299 -31.38 -0.62 11.88
C CYS A 299 -30.16 -1.14 12.67
N HIS A 300 -29.96 -2.45 12.65
CA HIS A 300 -28.88 -3.10 13.38
C HIS A 300 -27.87 -3.62 12.37
N VAL A 301 -26.64 -3.14 12.48
CA VAL A 301 -25.49 -3.63 11.72
C VAL A 301 -24.82 -4.69 12.56
N ARG A 302 -24.83 -5.94 12.09
CA ARG A 302 -24.21 -7.08 12.78
C ARG A 302 -23.01 -7.56 11.98
N ILE A 303 -21.85 -7.57 12.63
CA ILE A 303 -20.58 -8.06 12.09
C ILE A 303 -20.22 -9.34 12.83
N HIS A 304 -20.04 -10.44 12.10
CA HIS A 304 -19.54 -11.70 12.63
C HIS A 304 -18.09 -11.91 12.17
N ASN A 305 -17.14 -11.81 13.10
CA ASN A 305 -15.75 -12.13 12.85
C ASN A 305 -15.58 -13.66 12.74
N LYS A 306 -15.22 -14.15 11.56
CA LYS A 306 -14.95 -15.57 11.27
C LYS A 306 -13.46 -15.91 11.40
N GLY A 307 -12.61 -14.90 11.48
CA GLY A 307 -11.18 -15.05 11.72
C GLY A 307 -10.87 -15.55 13.12
N ASN A 308 -9.59 -15.85 13.33
CA ASN A 308 -9.07 -16.31 14.62
C ASN A 308 -8.38 -15.23 15.46
N ALA A 309 -8.23 -14.01 14.90
CA ALA A 309 -7.77 -12.84 15.61
C ALA A 309 -8.93 -11.89 15.92
N ASP A 310 -8.79 -11.10 16.99
CA ASP A 310 -9.65 -9.94 17.21
C ASP A 310 -9.44 -8.93 16.09
N ALA A 311 -10.54 -8.35 15.59
CA ALA A 311 -10.49 -7.43 14.47
C ALA A 311 -11.35 -6.20 14.74
N THR A 312 -10.84 -5.04 14.35
CA THR A 312 -11.59 -3.78 14.37
C THR A 312 -12.09 -3.49 12.96
N TYR A 313 -13.37 -3.16 12.85
CA TYR A 313 -14.03 -2.86 11.59
C TYR A 313 -14.43 -1.39 11.57
N MET A 314 -14.00 -0.68 10.54
CA MET A 314 -14.53 0.62 10.18
C MET A 314 -15.88 0.42 9.50
N ILE A 315 -16.93 0.98 10.08
CA ILE A 315 -18.28 0.93 9.57
C ILE A 315 -18.58 2.30 8.97
N THR A 316 -18.83 2.31 7.65
CA THR A 316 -19.25 3.51 6.93
C THR A 316 -20.66 3.32 6.40
N GLY A 317 -21.34 4.43 6.12
CA GLY A 317 -22.66 4.37 5.50
C GLY A 317 -22.94 5.61 4.70
N SER A 318 -23.53 5.42 3.54
CA SER A 318 -23.76 6.46 2.54
C SER A 318 -25.13 6.26 1.88
N SER A 319 -25.62 7.30 1.22
CA SER A 319 -26.80 7.20 0.37
C SER A 319 -26.63 8.04 -0.89
N PRO A 320 -27.19 7.61 -2.04
CA PRO A 320 -27.11 8.39 -3.27
C PRO A 320 -27.73 9.78 -3.10
N ASN A 321 -26.98 10.83 -3.45
CA ASN A 321 -27.36 12.24 -3.30
C ASN A 321 -27.76 12.63 -1.86
N GLU A 322 -27.18 11.97 -0.85
CA GLU A 322 -27.32 12.33 0.57
C GLU A 322 -28.79 12.42 1.03
N ARG A 323 -29.65 11.55 0.50
CA ARG A 323 -31.09 11.52 0.81
C ARG A 323 -31.40 10.94 2.19
N VAL A 324 -30.44 10.25 2.79
CA VAL A 324 -30.53 9.59 4.10
C VAL A 324 -29.46 10.14 5.04
N ARG A 325 -29.81 10.25 6.32
CA ARG A 325 -28.93 10.57 7.44
C ARG A 325 -28.84 9.38 8.37
N PHE A 326 -27.65 9.17 8.90
CA PHE A 326 -27.33 8.13 9.85
C PHE A 326 -27.09 8.74 11.21
N GLY A 327 -27.37 8.00 12.27
CA GLY A 327 -27.03 8.40 13.62
C GLY A 327 -26.57 7.25 14.48
N VAL A 328 -25.55 7.50 15.29
CA VAL A 328 -24.99 6.51 16.20
C VAL A 328 -24.97 7.10 17.61
N GLU A 329 -25.12 6.23 18.61
CA GLU A 329 -25.02 6.62 20.01
C GLU A 329 -23.59 7.09 20.34
N GLU A 330 -23.48 8.31 20.84
CA GLU A 330 -22.23 8.97 21.24
C GLU A 330 -21.68 8.31 22.52
N VAL A 331 -20.40 7.97 22.50
CA VAL A 331 -19.68 7.38 23.62
C VAL A 331 -18.71 8.41 24.18
N GLU A 332 -18.89 8.80 25.44
CA GLU A 332 -18.05 9.81 26.11
C GLU A 332 -17.03 9.11 27.01
N LEU A 333 -15.80 9.63 27.00
CA LEU A 333 -14.73 9.19 27.89
C LEU A 333 -14.97 9.79 29.28
N VAL A 334 -15.28 8.95 30.28
CA VAL A 334 -15.42 9.43 31.66
C VAL A 334 -14.12 9.12 32.41
N GLU A 335 -13.43 10.17 32.85
CA GLU A 335 -12.30 10.03 33.76
C GLU A 335 -12.79 9.48 35.11
N ALA A 336 -12.19 8.37 35.56
CA ALA A 336 -12.55 7.74 36.82
C ALA A 336 -12.19 8.69 37.98
N THR A 337 -13.20 9.20 38.68
CA THR A 337 -12.98 9.98 39.91
C THR A 337 -12.48 9.04 41.02
N PRO A 338 -11.48 9.42 41.84
CA PRO A 338 -11.01 8.57 42.93
C PRO A 338 -12.13 8.38 43.95
N ALA A 339 -12.48 7.13 44.25
CA ALA A 339 -13.46 6.80 45.27
C ALA A 339 -12.97 7.29 46.64
N GLY A 340 -13.73 8.21 47.25
CA GLY A 340 -13.56 8.60 48.65
C GLY A 340 -13.80 7.40 49.57
N ASN A 341 -12.93 7.28 50.58
CA ASN A 341 -13.00 6.26 51.63
C ASN A 341 -14.38 6.24 52.31
N GLY A 342 -15.10 5.14 52.14
CA GLY A 342 -16.31 4.80 52.86
C GLY A 342 -16.31 3.32 53.21
N SER A 343 -15.91 3.02 54.45
CA SER A 343 -15.96 1.71 55.09
C SER A 343 -17.36 1.08 55.06
N GLY A 344 -17.48 -0.19 54.64
CA GLY A 344 -18.72 -0.94 54.88
C GLY A 344 -18.86 -2.27 54.15
N ARG A 345 -18.38 -3.34 54.79
CA ARG A 345 -18.87 -4.74 54.80
C ARG A 345 -19.39 -5.39 53.49
N SER A 346 -18.74 -6.51 53.22
CA SER A 346 -19.20 -7.67 52.44
C SER A 346 -20.64 -8.10 52.70
N SER A 347 -21.43 -8.30 51.63
CA SER A 347 -22.39 -9.41 51.51
C SER A 347 -22.88 -9.54 50.07
N LEU A 348 -22.60 -10.68 49.43
CA LEU A 348 -23.42 -11.20 48.32
C LEU A 348 -24.87 -11.36 48.79
N PRO A 349 -25.88 -11.24 47.90
CA PRO A 349 -26.49 -12.50 47.47
C PRO A 349 -27.02 -12.57 46.03
N SER A 350 -27.23 -13.83 45.69
CA SER A 350 -27.84 -14.56 44.57
C SER A 350 -29.05 -14.00 43.82
N GLN A 351 -29.15 -14.48 42.57
CA GLN A 351 -30.35 -14.86 41.82
C GLN A 351 -31.68 -14.86 42.61
N ALA A 352 -32.48 -13.81 42.43
CA ALA A 352 -33.95 -13.85 42.44
C ALA A 352 -34.50 -12.45 42.18
N GLN A 353 -34.61 -12.02 40.91
CA GLN A 353 -35.58 -11.00 40.49
C GLN A 353 -35.69 -10.94 38.96
N MET A 354 -36.09 -12.08 38.37
CA MET A 354 -36.91 -12.09 37.16
C MET A 354 -38.37 -12.19 37.60
N LYS A 355 -39.21 -11.30 37.06
CA LYS A 355 -40.69 -11.34 36.89
C LYS A 355 -41.43 -10.18 37.54
N LYS A 356 -42.33 -9.62 36.71
CA LYS A 356 -43.37 -8.60 36.96
C LYS A 356 -42.79 -7.19 36.92
N THR A 357 -43.23 -6.27 36.06
CA THR A 357 -44.63 -6.06 35.65
C THR A 357 -44.66 -5.21 34.37
N SER A 358 -45.32 -5.76 33.35
CA SER A 358 -46.02 -5.01 32.31
C SER A 358 -47.29 -4.39 32.92
N GLN A 359 -47.81 -3.34 32.29
CA GLN A 359 -49.14 -2.72 32.51
C GLN A 359 -49.36 -1.81 33.73
N LYS A 360 -49.41 -0.49 33.45
CA LYS A 360 -50.48 0.46 33.84
C LYS A 360 -50.15 1.82 33.19
N ALA A 361 -50.65 2.10 31.98
CA ALA A 361 -51.99 2.59 31.66
C ALA A 361 -52.21 4.07 32.01
N ASN A 362 -52.47 4.83 30.93
CA ASN A 362 -53.09 6.15 30.82
C ASN A 362 -54.12 6.52 31.88
N SER A 363 -54.07 7.79 32.35
CA SER A 363 -55.17 8.65 32.83
C SER A 363 -54.52 9.92 33.42
N LEU A 364 -54.80 11.20 33.12
CA LEU A 364 -56.01 11.91 32.72
C LEU A 364 -55.67 13.23 32.01
N LEU A 365 -56.57 13.62 31.09
CA LEU A 365 -56.68 14.92 30.45
C LEU A 365 -57.82 15.72 31.14
N ARG A 366 -57.66 17.06 31.26
CA ARG A 366 -58.68 18.15 31.15
C ARG A 366 -58.96 19.08 32.36
N LEU A 367 -58.80 20.38 32.03
CA LEU A 367 -59.59 21.60 32.37
C LEU A 367 -59.58 22.12 33.83
N ALA A 368 -59.53 23.43 34.15
CA ALA A 368 -59.66 24.67 33.39
C ALA A 368 -59.18 25.93 34.20
N THR A 369 -58.72 26.95 33.45
CA THR A 369 -58.91 28.43 33.60
C THR A 369 -58.46 29.21 34.85
N GLN A 370 -57.54 30.18 34.65
CA GLN A 370 -57.78 31.65 34.67
C GLN A 370 -56.48 32.47 34.45
N ILE A 371 -56.57 33.56 33.68
CA ILE A 371 -55.54 34.54 33.21
C ILE A 371 -56.26 35.93 33.15
N PRO A 372 -55.68 37.18 33.15
CA PRO A 372 -54.37 37.81 33.51
C PRO A 372 -54.57 39.14 34.34
N PRO A 373 -53.83 40.30 34.25
CA PRO A 373 -52.48 40.66 33.71
C PRO A 373 -51.61 41.59 34.61
N LEU A 374 -50.35 41.87 34.18
CA LEU A 374 -49.58 43.15 34.18
C LEU A 374 -48.06 42.85 34.29
N ARG A 375 -47.08 43.50 33.64
CA ARG A 375 -46.91 44.40 32.48
C ARG A 375 -45.37 44.63 32.30
N ARG A 376 -44.91 44.85 31.05
CA ARG A 376 -43.65 45.53 30.57
C ARG A 376 -42.36 44.71 30.29
N LEU A 377 -42.20 44.30 29.01
CA LEU A 377 -41.22 44.69 27.94
C LEU A 377 -39.76 45.10 28.31
N PRO A 378 -38.78 45.15 27.36
CA PRO A 378 -38.45 44.28 26.19
C PRO A 378 -36.91 44.03 26.02
N ALA A 379 -36.50 43.18 25.06
CA ALA A 379 -35.44 43.45 24.04
C ALA A 379 -34.80 42.15 23.49
N VAL A 380 -35.10 41.90 22.22
CA VAL A 380 -34.43 40.99 21.28
C VAL A 380 -34.06 41.85 20.07
N ASN A 381 -32.80 41.75 19.61
CA ASN A 381 -32.29 41.84 18.22
C ASN A 381 -30.84 42.34 18.24
N GLN A 382 -29.86 41.51 17.87
CA GLN A 382 -29.44 41.11 16.52
C GLN A 382 -28.49 42.11 15.82
N TYR A 383 -27.36 41.53 15.40
CA TYR A 383 -26.66 41.73 14.13
C TYR A 383 -25.49 42.74 13.99
N MET A 384 -24.40 42.18 13.43
CA MET A 384 -23.37 42.74 12.53
C MET A 384 -21.98 43.16 13.06
N ARG A 385 -20.96 42.50 12.45
CA ARG A 385 -19.72 43.03 11.83
C ARG A 385 -18.61 43.49 12.80
N THR A 386 -17.30 43.30 12.58
CA THR A 386 -16.48 42.92 11.41
C THR A 386 -15.03 42.70 11.87
N GLN A 387 -14.34 41.75 11.23
CA GLN A 387 -12.92 41.75 10.78
C GLN A 387 -11.76 42.31 11.63
N SER A 388 -10.77 41.42 11.83
CA SER A 388 -9.38 41.50 11.36
C SER A 388 -8.23 42.04 12.26
N GLN A 389 -7.11 41.29 12.19
CA GLN A 389 -5.69 41.66 12.44
C GLN A 389 -5.24 41.80 13.91
N ALA A 390 -4.05 41.37 14.37
CA ALA A 390 -2.86 40.77 13.76
C ALA A 390 -1.88 40.23 14.84
N ARG A 391 -1.12 39.18 14.45
CA ARG A 391 0.32 38.93 14.67
C ARG A 391 0.94 38.82 16.08
N ARG A 392 1.58 37.65 16.25
CA ARG A 392 2.96 37.36 16.72
C ARG A 392 3.39 37.82 18.12
N TYR A 393 3.88 36.87 18.92
CA TYR A 393 5.29 36.88 19.36
C TYR A 393 5.77 35.46 19.68
N THR A 394 6.96 35.16 19.15
CA THR A 394 7.77 33.97 19.35
C THR A 394 8.88 34.29 20.35
N GLN A 395 9.24 33.28 21.15
CA GLN A 395 10.56 33.02 21.76
C GLN A 395 11.06 33.78 23.01
N MET A 396 11.63 32.92 23.86
CA MET A 396 12.87 33.05 24.64
C MET A 396 12.86 33.83 25.95
N GLY A 397 13.42 33.18 26.97
CA GLY A 397 13.80 33.82 28.23
C GLY A 397 14.20 32.82 29.32
N GLN A 398 15.36 32.18 29.13
CA GLN A 398 16.00 31.27 30.09
C GLN A 398 16.20 31.86 31.50
N GLN A 399 16.17 30.96 32.47
CA GLN A 399 16.97 30.89 33.71
C GLN A 399 17.39 32.19 34.42
N VAL A 400 16.94 32.34 35.68
CA VAL A 400 17.82 32.81 36.76
C VAL A 400 17.57 31.98 38.03
N GLN A 401 18.63 31.35 38.48
CA GLN A 401 18.80 30.63 39.73
C GLN A 401 19.26 31.61 40.80
N ARG A 402 18.58 31.70 41.95
CA ARG A 402 19.18 32.21 43.22
C ARG A 402 18.58 31.50 44.43
N ALA A 403 19.49 30.85 45.16
CA ALA A 403 19.30 30.31 46.50
C ALA A 403 19.23 31.42 47.55
N ALA A 404 18.53 31.18 48.67
CA ALA A 404 19.05 31.22 50.05
C ALA A 404 17.94 31.44 51.11
N GLY A 405 18.03 30.64 52.20
CA GLY A 405 17.49 30.91 53.54
C GLY A 405 16.02 30.53 53.75
N THR A 406 15.58 29.90 54.85
CA THR A 406 16.20 29.74 56.17
C THR A 406 15.34 28.80 57.05
N GLY A 407 15.99 27.97 57.87
CA GLY A 407 15.48 27.43 59.15
C GLY A 407 14.63 26.15 59.07
N GLY A 408 14.89 25.06 59.78
CA GLY A 408 15.90 24.74 60.79
C GLY A 408 15.38 23.65 61.73
N ARG A 409 16.16 22.55 61.90
CA ARG A 409 16.26 21.60 63.05
C ARG A 409 14.96 20.87 63.50
N LYS A 410 14.93 19.62 63.98
CA LYS A 410 15.85 18.50 64.26
C LYS A 410 14.91 17.36 64.69
N ALA A 411 15.11 16.12 64.25
CA ALA A 411 15.00 14.87 65.05
C ALA A 411 15.00 13.61 64.16
N THR A 412 16.05 12.82 64.30
CA THR A 412 16.10 11.35 64.10
C THR A 412 16.42 10.74 65.48
N PRO A 413 16.21 9.44 65.80
CA PRO A 413 16.27 8.24 64.94
C PRO A 413 15.07 7.25 65.16
N GLN A 414 14.75 6.28 64.31
CA GLN A 414 15.34 4.93 64.22
C GLN A 414 14.62 4.09 63.14
N ASP A 415 15.43 3.47 62.27
CA ASP A 415 15.44 2.05 61.86
C ASP A 415 14.13 1.30 61.50
N LYS A 416 13.98 0.93 60.21
CA LYS A 416 13.78 -0.46 59.73
C LYS A 416 13.46 -0.57 58.22
N SER A 417 14.31 -1.32 57.51
CA SER A 417 13.97 -2.36 56.52
C SER A 417 13.08 -2.04 55.29
N THR A 418 13.76 -1.77 54.16
CA THR A 418 13.52 -2.24 52.78
C THR A 418 12.26 -3.05 52.42
N ARG A 419 11.46 -2.54 51.45
CA ARG A 419 10.83 -3.31 50.34
C ARG A 419 10.46 -2.36 49.17
N PRO A 420 10.59 -2.74 47.88
CA PRO A 420 10.37 -1.84 46.75
C PRO A 420 8.88 -1.63 46.45
N GLY A 421 8.54 -0.40 46.02
CA GLY A 421 7.18 0.02 45.70
C GLY A 421 6.60 -0.69 44.47
N SER A 422 5.33 -1.09 44.60
CA SER A 422 4.46 -1.42 43.47
C SER A 422 4.00 -0.14 42.79
N SER A 423 4.35 0.04 41.52
CA SER A 423 3.72 1.01 40.63
C SER A 423 2.25 0.62 40.42
N SER A 424 1.31 1.32 41.05
CA SER A 424 -0.10 1.24 40.68
C SER A 424 -0.33 2.13 39.47
N THR A 425 -0.42 1.52 38.29
CA THR A 425 -0.96 2.16 37.08
C THR A 425 -2.37 2.69 37.39
N PRO A 426 -2.73 3.93 37.00
CA PRO A 426 -4.12 4.37 37.11
C PRO A 426 -5.03 3.44 36.29
N PRO A 427 -6.26 3.14 36.75
CA PRO A 427 -7.17 2.32 35.98
C PRO A 427 -7.49 3.02 34.65
N PRO A 428 -7.67 2.26 33.56
CA PRO A 428 -8.00 2.84 32.27
C PRO A 428 -9.33 3.61 32.33
N PRO A 429 -9.48 4.69 31.55
CA PRO A 429 -10.72 5.45 31.46
C PRO A 429 -11.87 4.53 31.02
N GLN A 430 -13.05 4.74 31.60
CA GLN A 430 -14.24 3.92 31.32
C GLN A 430 -15.08 4.63 30.26
N LEU A 431 -15.40 3.93 29.18
CA LEU A 431 -16.32 4.40 28.14
C LEU A 431 -17.75 4.37 28.68
N ARG A 432 -18.43 5.53 28.69
CA ARG A 432 -19.84 5.61 29.08
C ARG A 432 -20.69 5.99 27.87
N LYS A 433 -21.70 5.16 27.58
CA LYS A 433 -22.73 5.49 26.60
C LYS A 433 -23.55 6.68 27.11
N THR A 434 -23.63 7.75 26.32
CA THR A 434 -24.30 8.99 26.72
C THR A 434 -25.81 8.98 26.44
N GLY A 435 -26.30 8.04 25.62
CA GLY A 435 -27.67 8.02 25.12
C GLY A 435 -27.97 9.13 24.09
N ARG A 436 -26.98 9.95 23.71
CA ARG A 436 -27.12 11.01 22.71
C ARG A 436 -26.80 10.45 21.34
N ILE A 437 -27.70 10.64 20.36
CA ILE A 437 -27.48 10.21 18.97
C ILE A 437 -26.91 11.38 18.19
N VAL A 438 -25.69 11.22 17.66
CA VAL A 438 -25.11 12.18 16.71
C VAL A 438 -25.58 11.79 15.32
N THR A 439 -26.23 12.70 14.61
CA THR A 439 -26.72 12.45 13.24
C THR A 439 -25.86 13.18 12.21
N SER A 440 -25.53 12.49 11.12
CA SER A 440 -24.68 12.96 10.01
C SER A 440 -25.18 12.39 8.68
N GLU A 441 -24.75 12.99 7.57
CA GLU A 441 -25.12 12.54 6.21
C GLU A 441 -24.32 11.30 5.78
N GLN A 442 -23.15 11.09 6.39
CA GLN A 442 -22.38 9.85 6.31
C GLN A 442 -22.22 9.23 7.70
N LEU A 443 -22.32 7.91 7.78
CA LEU A 443 -21.98 7.14 8.97
C LEU A 443 -20.47 6.90 9.00
N TYR A 444 -19.84 7.12 10.14
CA TYR A 444 -18.44 6.74 10.39
C TYR A 444 -18.27 6.29 11.83
N THR A 445 -17.94 5.02 12.05
CA THR A 445 -17.71 4.48 13.40
C THR A 445 -16.84 3.22 13.37
N TYR A 446 -16.26 2.84 14.51
CA TYR A 446 -15.44 1.64 14.63
C TYR A 446 -16.08 0.64 15.57
N LEU A 447 -15.98 -0.65 15.22
CA LEU A 447 -16.45 -1.76 16.06
C LEU A 447 -15.38 -2.84 16.15
N THR A 448 -14.85 -3.07 17.35
CA THR A 448 -13.96 -4.21 17.62
C THR A 448 -14.78 -5.45 17.92
N VAL A 449 -14.58 -6.51 17.13
CA VAL A 449 -15.28 -7.79 17.26
C VAL A 449 -14.27 -8.89 17.56
N PRO A 450 -14.36 -9.53 18.74
CA PRO A 450 -13.46 -10.62 19.09
C PRO A 450 -13.54 -11.80 18.10
N ALA A 451 -12.45 -12.56 17.99
CA ALA A 451 -12.39 -13.75 17.14
C ALA A 451 -13.59 -14.67 17.34
N GLY A 452 -14.27 -15.05 16.24
CA GLY A 452 -15.41 -15.96 16.26
C GLY A 452 -16.73 -15.39 16.80
N ARG A 453 -16.73 -14.16 17.32
CA ARG A 453 -17.91 -13.52 17.89
C ARG A 453 -18.61 -12.63 16.87
N ALA A 454 -19.87 -12.35 17.17
CA ALA A 454 -20.64 -11.38 16.42
C ALA A 454 -21.11 -10.27 17.34
N GLU A 455 -20.75 -9.04 17.00
CA GLU A 455 -21.18 -7.83 17.68
C GLU A 455 -22.16 -7.06 16.80
N MET A 456 -22.93 -6.19 17.43
CA MET A 456 -24.00 -5.44 16.78
C MET A 456 -23.94 -3.99 17.21
N ILE A 457 -24.12 -3.09 16.24
CA ILE A 457 -24.30 -1.66 16.49
C ILE A 457 -25.66 -1.21 15.96
N GLU A 458 -26.33 -0.37 16.74
CA GLU A 458 -27.58 0.26 16.33
C GLU A 458 -27.26 1.55 15.56
N VAL A 459 -27.81 1.67 14.35
CA VAL A 459 -27.67 2.84 13.48
C VAL A 459 -29.07 3.40 13.22
N GLN A 460 -29.30 4.62 13.65
CA GLN A 460 -30.53 5.37 13.41
C GLN A 460 -30.54 5.90 11.98
N VAL A 461 -31.57 5.58 11.20
CA VAL A 461 -31.66 5.96 9.80
C VAL A 461 -32.86 6.86 9.59
N SER A 462 -32.66 8.02 8.98
CA SER A 462 -33.70 9.05 8.79
C SER A 462 -33.55 9.77 7.45
N PRO A 463 -34.61 10.35 6.87
CA PRO A 463 -34.48 11.08 5.61
C PRO A 463 -33.84 12.45 5.85
N SER A 464 -32.89 12.87 5.00
CA SER A 464 -32.27 14.20 5.08
C SER A 464 -33.28 15.31 4.80
N ARG A 465 -34.15 15.10 3.79
CA ARG A 465 -35.30 15.96 3.47
C ARG A 465 -36.53 15.11 3.18
N ARG A 466 -37.69 15.58 3.64
CA ARG A 466 -38.99 15.00 3.30
C ARG A 466 -39.57 15.75 2.09
N PRO A 467 -40.00 15.06 1.02
CA PRO A 467 -40.68 15.72 -0.08
C PRO A 467 -41.97 16.38 0.45
N MET A 468 -42.25 17.61 0.03
CA MET A 468 -43.46 18.30 0.53
C MET A 468 -44.72 17.74 -0.11
N ILE A 469 -44.66 17.39 -1.39
CA ILE A 469 -45.77 16.96 -2.23
C ILE A 469 -45.30 15.74 -3.04
N GLY A 470 -46.19 14.81 -3.34
CA GLY A 470 -45.92 13.69 -4.25
C GLY A 470 -46.39 12.34 -3.74
N ARG A 471 -45.79 11.26 -4.27
CA ARG A 471 -46.03 9.89 -3.83
C ARG A 471 -44.96 9.45 -2.83
N ARG A 472 -45.21 8.35 -2.11
CA ARG A 472 -44.21 7.71 -1.25
C ARG A 472 -42.95 7.39 -2.06
N GLN A 473 -41.79 7.78 -1.56
CA GLN A 473 -40.49 7.51 -2.18
C GLN A 473 -39.72 6.48 -1.36
N GLN A 474 -38.80 5.76 -2.01
CA GLN A 474 -37.84 4.87 -1.37
C GLN A 474 -36.43 5.41 -1.60
N TYR A 475 -35.68 5.57 -0.53
CA TYR A 475 -34.29 5.99 -0.57
C TYR A 475 -33.42 4.78 -0.22
N GLY A 476 -32.62 4.33 -1.18
CA GLY A 476 -31.59 3.33 -0.93
C GLY A 476 -30.47 3.93 -0.08
N PHE A 477 -29.88 3.12 0.77
CA PHE A 477 -28.66 3.46 1.50
C PHE A 477 -27.80 2.21 1.62
N GLU A 478 -26.51 2.40 1.81
CA GLU A 478 -25.57 1.30 1.99
C GLU A 478 -24.78 1.48 3.27
N ILE A 479 -24.43 0.35 3.88
CA ILE A 479 -23.54 0.27 5.02
C ILE A 479 -22.40 -0.66 4.62
N GLN A 480 -21.18 -0.15 4.72
CA GLN A 480 -19.97 -0.89 4.43
C GLN A 480 -19.23 -1.16 5.74
N ALA A 481 -18.57 -2.32 5.81
CA ALA A 481 -17.65 -2.63 6.89
C ALA A 481 -16.32 -3.05 6.29
N THR A 482 -15.24 -2.41 6.72
CA THR A 482 -13.87 -2.65 6.27
C THR A 482 -13.02 -2.96 7.49
N PRO A 483 -12.32 -4.11 7.55
CA PRO A 483 -11.34 -4.37 8.60
C PRO A 483 -10.24 -3.29 8.60
N THR A 484 -9.72 -2.89 9.75
CA THR A 484 -8.66 -1.86 9.82
C THR A 484 -7.30 -2.35 9.34
N ILE A 485 -7.12 -3.67 9.21
CA ILE A 485 -5.85 -4.33 8.86
C ILE A 485 -5.83 -4.79 7.39
N ASN A 486 -7.01 -4.95 6.78
CA ASN A 486 -7.15 -5.48 5.41
C ASN A 486 -8.23 -4.69 4.65
N GLU A 487 -7.99 -4.45 3.37
CA GLU A 487 -8.83 -3.65 2.47
C GLU A 487 -10.11 -4.36 1.99
N THR A 488 -10.39 -5.59 2.45
CA THR A 488 -11.56 -6.34 2.00
C THR A 488 -12.85 -5.80 2.63
N THR A 489 -13.56 -4.94 1.90
CA THR A 489 -14.85 -4.36 2.32
C THR A 489 -16.02 -5.28 2.01
N LEU A 490 -16.95 -5.43 2.95
CA LEU A 490 -18.28 -6.00 2.70
C LEU A 490 -19.34 -4.91 2.77
N THR A 491 -20.34 -4.99 1.89
CA THR A 491 -21.42 -4.01 1.79
C THR A 491 -22.77 -4.67 2.06
N ALA A 492 -23.59 -4.03 2.89
CA ALA A 492 -24.99 -4.37 3.12
C ALA A 492 -25.88 -3.22 2.63
N GLN A 493 -26.87 -3.54 1.81
CA GLN A 493 -27.79 -2.57 1.22
C GLN A 493 -29.08 -2.50 2.05
N GLY A 494 -29.61 -1.29 2.20
CA GLY A 494 -30.86 -1.02 2.90
C GLY A 494 -31.76 -0.03 2.15
N GLN A 495 -33.03 0.03 2.53
CA GLN A 495 -34.03 0.91 1.95
C GLN A 495 -34.84 1.62 3.03
N LEU A 496 -34.96 2.94 2.91
CA LEU A 496 -35.82 3.77 3.75
C LEU A 496 -36.99 4.31 2.95
N ALA A 497 -38.21 4.00 3.40
CA ALA A 497 -39.41 4.58 2.83
C ALA A 497 -39.75 5.95 3.44
N VAL A 498 -40.02 6.92 2.58
CA VAL A 498 -40.30 8.30 2.95
C VAL A 498 -41.66 8.72 2.41
N ARG A 499 -42.53 9.16 3.32
CA ARG A 499 -43.85 9.72 2.98
C ARG A 499 -43.74 11.25 2.85
N PRO A 500 -44.46 11.86 1.90
CA PRO A 500 -44.48 13.31 1.76
C PRO A 500 -45.12 13.98 2.98
N SER A 501 -44.74 15.24 3.25
CA SER A 501 -45.24 15.97 4.42
C SER A 501 -46.69 16.40 4.30
N LEU A 502 -47.15 16.76 3.09
CA LEU A 502 -48.53 17.11 2.82
C LEU A 502 -49.30 15.89 2.27
N PRO A 503 -50.50 15.62 2.78
CA PRO A 503 -51.33 14.58 2.23
C PRO A 503 -51.85 14.97 0.83
N PRO A 504 -52.05 14.02 -0.11
CA PRO A 504 -52.43 14.32 -1.49
C PRO A 504 -53.69 15.19 -1.65
N TRP A 505 -54.67 15.05 -0.75
CA TRP A 505 -55.92 15.83 -0.79
C TRP A 505 -55.70 17.34 -0.63
N LEU A 506 -54.71 17.74 0.16
CA LEU A 506 -54.44 19.16 0.43
C LEU A 506 -53.80 19.84 -0.80
N THR A 507 -52.98 19.08 -1.53
CA THR A 507 -52.33 19.57 -2.76
C THR A 507 -53.35 19.78 -3.88
N ALA A 508 -54.32 18.86 -4.03
CA ALA A 508 -55.42 19.01 -4.98
C ALA A 508 -56.30 20.24 -4.69
N LEU A 509 -56.53 20.54 -3.40
CA LEU A 509 -57.28 21.71 -2.97
C LEU A 509 -56.55 23.01 -3.29
N LEU A 510 -55.23 23.07 -3.02
CA LEU A 510 -54.39 24.24 -3.35
C LEU A 510 -54.28 24.47 -4.87
N THR A 511 -54.17 23.41 -5.67
CA THR A 511 -54.13 23.55 -7.14
C THR A 511 -55.45 24.07 -7.71
N MET A 512 -56.60 23.64 -7.17
CA MET A 512 -57.92 24.17 -7.57
C MET A 512 -58.05 25.67 -7.25
N LEU A 513 -57.56 26.09 -6.09
CA LEU A 513 -57.56 27.50 -5.69
C LEU A 513 -56.68 28.36 -6.61
N LEU A 514 -55.47 27.88 -6.93
CA LEU A 514 -54.56 28.55 -7.86
C LEU A 514 -55.19 28.69 -9.25
N LEU A 515 -55.82 27.62 -9.77
CA LEU A 515 -56.51 27.64 -11.07
C LEU A 515 -57.62 28.68 -11.11
N MET A 516 -58.40 28.81 -10.03
CA MET A 516 -59.41 29.87 -9.92
C MET A 516 -58.81 31.27 -9.94
N LEU A 517 -57.68 31.48 -9.25
CA LEU A 517 -56.97 32.78 -9.27
C LEU A 517 -56.38 33.09 -10.65
N CYS A 518 -55.79 32.09 -11.33
CA CYS A 518 -55.27 32.22 -12.68
C CYS A 518 -56.37 32.55 -13.69
N LEU A 519 -57.51 31.85 -13.66
CA LEU A 519 -58.66 32.19 -14.51
C LEU A 519 -59.15 33.63 -14.25
N GLY A 520 -59.17 34.05 -12.98
CA GLY A 520 -59.48 35.43 -12.62
C GLY A 520 -58.49 36.44 -13.22
N SER A 521 -57.19 36.10 -13.24
CA SER A 521 -56.15 36.96 -13.81
C SER A 521 -56.13 36.98 -15.35
N ILE A 522 -56.44 35.88 -16.03
CA ILE A 522 -56.53 35.81 -17.49
C ILE A 522 -57.72 36.62 -17.99
N LEU A 523 -58.85 36.54 -17.28
CA LEU A 523 -60.02 37.38 -17.55
C LEU A 523 -59.72 38.87 -17.32
N TRP A 524 -58.74 39.19 -16.45
CA TRP A 524 -58.29 40.55 -16.18
C TRP A 524 -57.23 41.06 -17.19
N LEU A 525 -56.37 40.18 -17.72
CA LEU A 525 -55.32 40.52 -18.70
C LEU A 525 -55.82 40.61 -20.16
N GLY A 526 -56.92 39.94 -20.53
CA GLY A 526 -57.43 39.88 -21.91
C GLY A 526 -57.97 41.20 -22.51
N VAL A 527 -57.72 42.35 -21.88
CA VAL A 527 -58.24 43.68 -22.32
C VAL A 527 -57.14 44.63 -22.78
N ARG A 528 -55.86 44.23 -22.83
CA ARG A 528 -54.79 45.05 -23.43
C ARG A 528 -53.74 44.17 -24.09
N PHE A 529 -53.70 44.11 -25.42
CA PHE A 529 -52.49 44.24 -26.26
C PHE A 529 -52.95 44.31 -27.73
N TYR A 530 -52.66 45.44 -28.37
CA TYR A 530 -52.90 45.77 -29.77
C TYR A 530 -51.57 45.57 -30.49
N ASN A 531 -51.51 44.68 -31.49
CA ASN A 531 -50.30 44.39 -32.26
C ASN A 531 -50.04 45.56 -33.23
N PRO A 532 -48.88 46.22 -33.25
CA PRO A 532 -48.49 47.05 -34.39
C PRO A 532 -48.31 46.15 -35.64
N ALA A 533 -48.47 46.74 -36.82
CA ALA A 533 -48.22 46.04 -38.08
C ALA A 533 -46.73 45.64 -38.20
N ASP A 534 -46.52 44.47 -38.79
CA ASP A 534 -45.24 43.79 -39.08
C ASP A 534 -45.53 43.02 -40.38
N ALA A 535 -45.17 43.62 -41.51
CA ALA A 535 -45.72 43.31 -42.82
C ALA A 535 -45.02 42.14 -43.54
N ASP A 536 -43.74 41.89 -43.28
CA ASP A 536 -42.96 40.74 -43.78
C ASP A 536 -42.64 39.68 -42.73
N GLN A 537 -42.98 39.93 -41.45
CA GLN A 537 -42.92 38.96 -40.35
C GLN A 537 -41.52 38.51 -39.97
N ASP A 538 -40.54 39.40 -40.09
CA ASP A 538 -39.16 39.15 -39.72
C ASP A 538 -38.86 39.40 -38.23
N GLY A 539 -39.82 40.00 -37.50
CA GLY A 539 -39.72 40.31 -36.08
C GLY A 539 -39.39 41.78 -35.77
N LEU A 540 -39.22 42.62 -36.79
CA LEU A 540 -39.03 44.06 -36.70
C LEU A 540 -40.31 44.78 -37.17
N PRO A 541 -41.06 45.48 -36.29
CA PRO A 541 -42.34 46.08 -36.70
C PRO A 541 -42.15 47.24 -37.70
N ASP A 542 -43.07 47.42 -38.66
CA ASP A 542 -43.06 48.49 -39.69
C ASP A 542 -42.79 49.90 -39.10
N ALA A 543 -43.30 50.13 -37.88
CA ALA A 543 -43.17 51.40 -37.16
C ALA A 543 -41.75 51.68 -36.63
N VAL A 544 -40.88 50.67 -36.63
CA VAL A 544 -39.47 50.71 -36.23
C VAL A 544 -38.59 50.68 -37.47
N GLU A 545 -38.88 49.81 -38.43
CA GLU A 545 -38.16 49.68 -39.70
C GLU A 545 -38.00 51.02 -40.42
N ILE A 546 -39.12 51.68 -40.76
CA ILE A 546 -39.10 52.90 -41.58
C ILE A 546 -38.37 54.08 -40.91
N PRO A 547 -38.66 54.46 -39.63
CA PRO A 547 -38.03 55.64 -39.04
C PRO A 547 -36.68 55.39 -38.35
N GLN A 548 -36.35 54.15 -37.96
CA GLN A 548 -35.18 53.87 -37.12
C GLN A 548 -34.05 53.18 -37.88
N TYR A 549 -34.35 52.15 -38.67
CA TYR A 549 -33.33 51.34 -39.35
C TYR A 549 -33.26 51.61 -40.86
N GLY A 550 -34.34 52.11 -41.46
CA GLY A 550 -34.40 52.43 -42.89
C GLY A 550 -34.56 51.22 -43.80
N THR A 551 -34.92 50.07 -43.24
CA THR A 551 -35.19 48.80 -43.93
C THR A 551 -36.51 48.85 -44.71
N ASP A 552 -36.70 47.95 -45.68
CA ASP A 552 -37.93 47.85 -46.45
C ASP A 552 -38.93 46.94 -45.71
N PRO A 553 -40.05 47.48 -45.16
CA PRO A 553 -41.01 46.73 -44.34
C PRO A 553 -41.81 45.66 -45.09
N THR A 554 -41.39 45.33 -46.31
CA THR A 554 -41.98 44.27 -47.13
C THR A 554 -40.96 43.21 -47.55
N LEU A 555 -39.72 43.34 -47.12
CA LEU A 555 -38.62 42.43 -47.37
C LEU A 555 -37.99 42.05 -46.03
N ALA A 556 -38.15 40.80 -45.63
CA ALA A 556 -37.56 40.32 -44.38
C ALA A 556 -36.02 40.46 -44.32
N ASP A 557 -35.34 40.56 -45.46
CA ASP A 557 -33.88 40.71 -45.59
C ASP A 557 -33.66 41.84 -46.61
N THR A 558 -33.34 43.04 -46.12
CA THR A 558 -33.30 44.26 -46.93
C THR A 558 -32.03 44.34 -47.79
N ASP A 559 -30.89 43.89 -47.30
CA ASP A 559 -29.61 44.00 -48.02
C ASP A 559 -29.19 42.72 -48.78
N GLY A 560 -29.90 41.62 -48.54
CA GLY A 560 -29.89 40.40 -49.33
C GLY A 560 -28.72 39.47 -49.03
N ASP A 561 -28.18 39.53 -47.82
CA ASP A 561 -27.01 38.75 -47.40
C ASP A 561 -27.36 37.36 -46.83
N GLY A 562 -28.65 37.12 -46.56
CA GLY A 562 -29.19 35.88 -46.03
C GLY A 562 -29.62 35.91 -44.56
N ILE A 563 -29.43 37.02 -43.85
CA ILE A 563 -29.96 37.27 -42.50
C ILE A 563 -31.18 38.21 -42.61
N ASN A 564 -32.18 38.06 -41.75
CA ASN A 564 -33.33 38.96 -41.76
C ASN A 564 -33.07 40.22 -40.90
N ASP A 565 -33.68 41.34 -41.26
CA ASP A 565 -33.40 42.65 -40.65
C ASP A 565 -33.61 42.62 -39.11
N GLY A 566 -34.65 41.91 -38.67
CA GLY A 566 -34.93 41.63 -37.27
C GLY A 566 -33.81 40.91 -36.51
N ASP A 567 -33.24 39.84 -37.06
CA ASP A 567 -32.14 39.11 -36.40
C ASP A 567 -30.84 39.91 -36.47
N GLU A 568 -30.59 40.65 -37.54
CA GLU A 568 -29.43 41.54 -37.65
C GLU A 568 -29.45 42.64 -36.58
N VAL A 569 -30.60 43.29 -36.37
CA VAL A 569 -30.77 44.29 -35.31
C VAL A 569 -30.54 43.70 -33.92
N ILE A 570 -30.98 42.45 -33.68
CA ILE A 570 -30.75 41.73 -32.42
C ILE A 570 -29.27 41.39 -32.26
N ALA A 571 -28.63 40.93 -33.35
CA ALA A 571 -27.22 40.59 -33.39
C ALA A 571 -26.32 41.84 -33.30
N ARG A 572 -26.86 43.05 -33.56
CA ARG A 572 -26.21 44.37 -33.71
C ARG A 572 -25.47 44.59 -35.04
N LEU A 573 -25.85 43.86 -36.09
CA LEU A 573 -25.32 43.99 -37.44
C LEU A 573 -26.01 45.18 -38.12
N ASP A 574 -25.56 45.56 -39.30
CA ASP A 574 -26.14 46.67 -40.06
C ASP A 574 -27.07 46.12 -41.16
N PRO A 575 -28.41 46.13 -40.96
CA PRO A 575 -29.40 45.51 -41.88
C PRO A 575 -29.55 46.21 -43.24
N LEU A 576 -28.62 47.10 -43.56
CA LEU A 576 -28.52 47.82 -44.84
C LEU A 576 -27.17 47.62 -45.49
N ASN A 577 -26.30 46.79 -44.92
CA ASN A 577 -24.94 46.58 -45.35
C ASN A 577 -24.58 45.08 -45.22
N PRO A 578 -24.51 44.35 -46.36
CA PRO A 578 -24.41 42.89 -46.37
C PRO A 578 -23.03 42.36 -45.94
N ASP A 579 -22.15 43.21 -45.39
CA ASP A 579 -20.77 42.95 -44.97
C ASP A 579 -20.40 44.05 -43.95
N THR A 580 -20.69 43.79 -42.68
CA THR A 580 -20.66 44.74 -41.56
C THR A 580 -19.24 45.23 -41.27
N ASP A 581 -18.23 44.36 -41.35
CA ASP A 581 -16.84 44.71 -41.03
C ASP A 581 -15.95 45.02 -42.25
N ARG A 582 -16.45 44.72 -43.45
CA ARG A 582 -15.88 45.07 -44.75
C ARG A 582 -14.60 44.32 -45.08
N ASP A 583 -14.52 43.06 -44.71
CA ASP A 583 -13.40 42.20 -45.03
C ASP A 583 -13.51 41.50 -46.40
N GLY A 584 -14.71 41.53 -47.01
CA GLY A 584 -15.03 40.91 -48.29
C GLY A 584 -15.83 39.61 -48.20
N LEU A 585 -16.24 39.20 -47.00
CA LEU A 585 -17.20 38.14 -46.73
C LEU A 585 -18.52 38.77 -46.23
N SER A 586 -19.68 38.23 -46.60
CA SER A 586 -20.96 38.79 -46.13
C SER A 586 -21.31 38.29 -44.74
N ASP A 587 -22.07 39.05 -43.93
CA ASP A 587 -22.38 38.64 -42.55
C ASP A 587 -23.07 37.27 -42.52
N GLY A 588 -23.97 37.01 -43.48
CA GLY A 588 -24.59 35.71 -43.69
C GLY A 588 -23.59 34.58 -44.02
N ALA A 589 -22.56 34.86 -44.81
CA ALA A 589 -21.52 33.88 -45.15
C ALA A 589 -20.57 33.62 -43.97
N GLU A 590 -20.29 34.65 -43.17
CA GLU A 590 -19.50 34.55 -41.94
C GLU A 590 -20.21 33.69 -40.89
N LEU A 591 -21.54 33.85 -40.73
CA LEU A 591 -22.32 32.96 -39.87
C LEU A 591 -22.31 31.50 -40.34
N GLU A 592 -22.29 31.25 -41.66
CA GLU A 592 -22.15 29.89 -42.20
C GLU A 592 -20.76 29.29 -41.93
N LEU A 593 -19.71 30.12 -41.99
CA LEU A 593 -18.32 29.73 -41.75
C LEU A 593 -17.92 29.78 -40.27
N SER A 594 -18.81 30.26 -39.39
CA SER A 594 -18.58 30.46 -37.96
C SER A 594 -17.45 31.46 -37.63
N THR A 595 -17.16 32.37 -38.54
CA THR A 595 -16.35 33.58 -38.29
C THR A 595 -17.21 34.66 -37.61
N ASP A 596 -16.59 35.76 -37.12
CA ASP A 596 -17.32 36.84 -36.42
C ASP A 596 -17.59 38.02 -37.37
N PRO A 597 -18.86 38.32 -37.74
CA PRO A 597 -19.22 39.38 -38.70
C PRO A 597 -18.90 40.83 -38.30
N ARG A 598 -18.17 41.02 -37.22
CA ARG A 598 -17.67 42.32 -36.75
C ARG A 598 -16.17 42.36 -36.63
N ASN A 599 -15.49 41.29 -37.00
CA ASN A 599 -14.09 41.13 -36.80
C ASN A 599 -13.42 40.60 -38.08
N ILE A 600 -12.81 41.55 -38.78
CA ILE A 600 -12.07 41.37 -40.04
C ILE A 600 -11.05 40.21 -40.04
N ASP A 601 -10.66 39.65 -38.90
CA ASP A 601 -9.60 38.65 -38.73
C ASP A 601 -9.94 37.78 -37.50
N SER A 602 -10.66 36.67 -37.73
CA SER A 602 -11.27 35.84 -36.69
C SER A 602 -10.27 35.02 -35.88
N ASP A 603 -9.14 34.61 -36.48
CA ASP A 603 -8.12 33.80 -35.82
C ASP A 603 -6.91 34.62 -35.29
N GLY A 604 -6.84 35.91 -35.66
CA GLY A 604 -5.83 36.85 -35.20
C GLY A 604 -4.45 36.65 -35.86
N ASP A 605 -4.38 36.01 -37.02
CA ASP A 605 -3.14 35.82 -37.78
C ASP A 605 -2.79 37.02 -38.66
N THR A 606 -3.69 38.01 -38.74
CA THR A 606 -3.58 39.27 -39.47
C THR A 606 -3.72 39.19 -40.99
N LEU A 607 -4.33 38.13 -41.49
CA LEU A 607 -5.07 38.06 -42.76
C LEU A 607 -6.56 38.31 -42.50
N PRO A 608 -7.27 38.96 -43.44
CA PRO A 608 -8.72 39.05 -43.32
C PRO A 608 -9.45 37.76 -43.71
N ASP A 609 -10.52 37.39 -43.01
CA ASP A 609 -11.27 36.14 -43.26
C ASP A 609 -11.74 36.07 -44.72
N GLY A 610 -12.24 37.19 -45.25
CA GLY A 610 -12.64 37.33 -46.65
C GLY A 610 -11.50 37.08 -47.65
N VAL A 611 -10.24 37.39 -47.33
CA VAL A 611 -9.07 37.09 -48.18
C VAL A 611 -8.73 35.61 -48.12
N GLU A 612 -8.79 35.03 -46.93
CA GLU A 612 -8.51 33.60 -46.72
C GLU A 612 -9.48 32.72 -47.48
N VAL A 613 -10.77 33.03 -47.40
CA VAL A 613 -11.83 32.29 -48.09
C VAL A 613 -11.83 32.54 -49.60
N ASN A 614 -11.77 33.80 -50.02
CA ASN A 614 -11.96 34.13 -51.44
C ASN A 614 -10.68 34.03 -52.29
N GLU A 615 -9.49 34.23 -51.71
CA GLU A 615 -8.23 34.29 -52.46
C GLU A 615 -7.26 33.14 -52.14
N LEU A 616 -7.09 32.79 -50.87
CA LEU A 616 -6.04 31.86 -50.42
C LEU A 616 -6.52 30.41 -50.29
N GLN A 617 -7.83 30.20 -50.10
CA GLN A 617 -8.43 28.91 -49.76
C GLN A 617 -7.84 28.28 -48.48
N THR A 618 -7.54 29.13 -47.50
CA THR A 618 -7.12 28.75 -46.14
C THR A 618 -8.33 28.76 -45.18
N ASP A 619 -8.16 28.21 -43.97
CA ASP A 619 -9.21 28.16 -42.94
C ASP A 619 -9.15 29.44 -42.09
N PRO A 620 -10.14 30.34 -42.18
CA PRO A 620 -10.14 31.64 -41.47
C PRO A 620 -10.27 31.52 -39.94
N LEU A 621 -10.45 30.30 -39.41
CA LEU A 621 -10.49 30.03 -37.97
C LEU A 621 -9.17 29.45 -37.46
N ALA A 622 -8.16 29.28 -38.31
CA ALA A 622 -6.94 28.57 -37.99
C ALA A 622 -5.69 29.32 -38.49
N ARG A 623 -4.98 29.93 -37.53
CA ARG A 623 -3.73 30.67 -37.78
C ARG A 623 -2.69 29.92 -38.60
N ASP A 624 -2.72 28.59 -38.58
CA ASP A 624 -1.86 27.70 -39.36
C ASP A 624 -2.75 26.56 -39.91
N SER A 625 -3.25 26.74 -41.12
CA SER A 625 -4.24 25.86 -41.74
C SER A 625 -3.76 24.42 -41.94
N ASP A 626 -2.46 24.22 -42.16
CA ASP A 626 -1.87 22.89 -42.42
C ASP A 626 -1.06 22.32 -41.23
N ASN A 627 -0.96 23.07 -40.13
CA ASN A 627 -0.24 22.75 -38.89
C ASN A 627 1.26 22.48 -39.09
N ASN A 628 1.90 23.13 -40.06
CA ASN A 628 3.32 22.95 -40.33
C ASN A 628 4.25 23.83 -39.46
N GLY A 629 3.67 24.72 -38.63
CA GLY A 629 4.37 25.61 -37.71
C GLY A 629 4.65 27.01 -38.26
N ILE A 630 4.08 27.37 -39.41
CA ILE A 630 4.15 28.70 -40.04
C ILE A 630 2.71 29.19 -40.19
N SER A 631 2.43 30.46 -39.86
CA SER A 631 1.06 30.97 -40.05
C SER A 631 0.76 31.23 -41.52
N ASP A 632 -0.51 31.19 -41.91
CA ASP A 632 -0.94 31.36 -43.31
C ASP A 632 -0.44 32.70 -43.89
N ARG A 633 -0.44 33.76 -43.07
CA ARG A 633 0.19 35.05 -43.41
C ARG A 633 1.69 34.95 -43.71
N ASP A 634 2.42 34.21 -42.89
CA ASP A 634 3.87 34.05 -43.01
C ASP A 634 4.23 33.14 -44.20
N GLU A 635 3.39 32.15 -44.52
CA GLU A 635 3.49 31.34 -45.73
C GLU A 635 3.32 32.18 -46.99
N LEU A 636 2.31 33.05 -47.02
CA LEU A 636 2.12 34.01 -48.11
C LEU A 636 3.36 34.88 -48.27
N ARG A 637 3.91 35.41 -47.17
CA ARG A 637 5.12 36.25 -47.19
C ARG A 637 6.36 35.49 -47.69
N LEU A 638 6.47 34.19 -47.42
CA LEU A 638 7.53 33.32 -47.90
C LEU A 638 7.34 32.96 -49.39
N ALA A 639 6.10 32.84 -49.86
CA ALA A 639 5.77 32.56 -51.26
C ALA A 639 6.03 33.74 -52.20
N VAL A 640 5.87 35.00 -51.75
CA VAL A 640 6.03 36.21 -52.62
C VAL A 640 7.45 36.81 -52.60
N GLY A 641 8.42 36.18 -51.93
CA GLY A 641 9.81 36.65 -51.91
C GLY A 641 10.58 36.28 -53.18
N PRO A 642 11.40 37.19 -53.79
CA PRO A 642 12.18 36.89 -54.99
C PRO A 642 13.28 35.81 -54.84
N ASN A 643 13.34 35.09 -53.71
CA ASN A 643 14.37 34.10 -53.40
C ASN A 643 13.81 32.78 -52.81
N ALA A 644 12.52 32.48 -52.96
CA ALA A 644 11.90 31.31 -52.33
C ALA A 644 12.37 29.94 -52.87
N TRP A 645 13.04 29.88 -54.04
CA TRP A 645 13.50 28.62 -54.64
C TRP A 645 15.00 28.27 -54.43
N ALA A 646 15.75 29.00 -53.59
CA ALA A 646 17.20 28.80 -53.46
C ALA A 646 17.69 28.20 -52.11
N ARG A 647 16.81 27.70 -51.22
CA ARG A 647 17.26 27.13 -49.93
C ARG A 647 16.69 25.77 -49.53
N LEU A 648 15.89 25.12 -50.37
CA LEU A 648 15.35 23.77 -50.09
C LEU A 648 15.94 22.65 -50.95
N LEU A 649 17.00 22.92 -51.72
CA LEU A 649 17.65 21.91 -52.58
C LEU A 649 19.18 22.00 -52.59
N SER A 650 19.81 21.94 -51.41
CA SER A 650 21.17 21.39 -51.27
C SER A 650 21.08 20.07 -50.54
N VAL A 651 20.70 19.07 -51.33
CA VAL A 651 20.76 17.64 -51.07
C VAL A 651 22.17 17.23 -50.66
N ALA A 652 22.20 16.33 -49.67
CA ALA A 652 23.07 15.16 -49.47
C ALA A 652 24.48 15.08 -50.11
N GLY A 653 25.39 14.47 -49.33
CA GLY A 653 26.72 14.01 -49.72
C GLY A 653 27.80 14.96 -49.20
N GLU A 654 28.85 14.59 -48.47
CA GLU A 654 29.74 13.43 -48.41
C GLU A 654 30.62 13.64 -47.13
N ALA A 655 31.42 12.76 -46.54
CA ALA A 655 31.96 11.46 -46.91
C ALA A 655 32.52 10.76 -45.65
N ALA A 656 32.66 9.45 -45.80
CA ALA A 656 33.36 8.50 -44.96
C ALA A 656 34.83 8.86 -44.65
N ALA A 657 35.31 8.40 -43.50
CA ALA A 657 36.71 8.00 -43.31
C ALA A 657 36.76 6.60 -42.66
N VAL A 658 37.57 5.73 -43.28
CA VAL A 658 37.65 4.28 -43.11
C VAL A 658 38.83 3.90 -42.20
N LEU A 659 38.54 3.05 -41.20
CA LEU A 659 39.32 1.97 -40.54
C LEU A 659 40.82 2.12 -40.20
N THR A 660 41.12 1.86 -38.91
CA THR A 660 42.08 0.80 -38.49
C THR A 660 41.64 0.17 -37.14
N PRO A 661 41.77 -1.16 -36.93
CA PRO A 661 41.33 -1.84 -35.71
C PRO A 661 42.50 -2.25 -34.78
N THR A 662 42.36 -2.10 -33.45
CA THR A 662 42.89 -3.00 -32.36
C THR A 662 42.77 -2.33 -30.98
N PRO A 663 42.75 -3.07 -29.85
CA PRO A 663 42.33 -4.44 -29.61
C PRO A 663 41.10 -4.52 -28.66
N GLN A 664 40.33 -5.58 -28.86
CA GLN A 664 39.26 -6.03 -27.98
C GLN A 664 39.83 -6.35 -26.58
N PRO A 665 39.24 -5.86 -25.47
CA PRO A 665 39.56 -6.39 -24.16
C PRO A 665 39.03 -7.83 -24.09
N THR A 666 39.93 -8.73 -23.72
CA THR A 666 39.69 -10.13 -23.36
C THR A 666 38.46 -10.27 -22.47
N PRO A 667 37.63 -11.33 -22.58
CA PRO A 667 36.57 -11.57 -21.61
C PRO A 667 37.26 -11.90 -20.27
N GLY A 668 37.28 -10.90 -19.36
CA GLY A 668 37.43 -11.16 -17.94
C GLY A 668 36.25 -11.99 -17.46
N PRO A 669 36.37 -12.67 -16.30
CA PRO A 669 35.31 -13.54 -15.79
C PRO A 669 33.99 -12.77 -15.81
N THR A 670 32.95 -13.37 -16.43
CA THR A 670 31.59 -12.85 -16.44
C THR A 670 31.25 -12.41 -15.04
N ALA A 671 31.21 -11.09 -14.80
CA ALA A 671 30.82 -10.55 -13.51
C ALA A 671 29.41 -11.04 -13.25
N THR A 672 29.24 -11.82 -12.19
CA THR A 672 27.91 -12.30 -11.80
C THR A 672 27.08 -11.05 -11.53
N PRO A 673 25.95 -10.87 -12.24
CA PRO A 673 25.12 -9.70 -12.02
C PRO A 673 24.65 -9.70 -10.57
N THR A 674 24.94 -8.62 -9.85
CA THR A 674 24.64 -8.47 -8.42
C THR A 674 23.41 -7.59 -8.27
N THR A 675 22.44 -8.06 -7.47
CA THR A 675 21.27 -7.26 -7.10
C THR A 675 21.63 -6.36 -5.94
N LEU A 676 21.44 -5.06 -6.11
CA LEU A 676 21.66 -4.03 -5.09
C LEU A 676 20.35 -3.28 -4.81
N THR A 677 20.22 -2.76 -3.60
CA THR A 677 19.14 -1.86 -3.22
C THR A 677 19.73 -0.56 -2.69
N GLU A 678 19.33 0.54 -3.30
CA GLU A 678 19.76 1.89 -2.95
C GLU A 678 18.57 2.69 -2.40
N ILE A 679 18.79 3.40 -1.29
CA ILE A 679 17.77 4.24 -0.64
C ILE A 679 18.22 5.69 -0.75
N LEU A 680 17.54 6.45 -1.61
CA LEU A 680 17.82 7.86 -1.87
C LEU A 680 16.87 8.72 -1.06
N ASN A 681 17.38 9.71 -0.32
CA ASN A 681 16.55 10.71 0.33
C ASN A 681 16.27 11.88 -0.63
N SER A 682 15.11 12.52 -0.50
CA SER A 682 14.75 13.64 -1.38
C SER A 682 15.60 14.89 -1.14
N THR A 683 15.65 15.74 -2.18
CA THR A 683 16.47 16.95 -2.23
C THR A 683 15.62 18.15 -1.80
N GLY A 684 15.75 18.56 -0.54
CA GLY A 684 14.87 19.57 0.06
C GLY A 684 14.75 20.92 -0.66
N SER A 685 15.76 21.33 -1.43
CA SER A 685 15.74 22.58 -2.22
C SER A 685 14.89 22.50 -3.49
N GLN A 686 14.48 21.30 -3.87
CA GLN A 686 13.67 21.00 -5.06
C GLN A 686 12.32 20.37 -4.67
N ASP A 687 12.03 20.31 -3.37
CA ASP A 687 10.79 19.78 -2.83
C ASP A 687 9.87 20.91 -2.38
N GLY A 688 8.57 20.66 -2.38
CA GLY A 688 7.60 21.60 -1.85
C GLY A 688 6.18 21.33 -2.32
N ALA A 689 5.35 22.37 -2.25
CA ALA A 689 4.04 22.37 -2.88
C ALA A 689 3.86 23.62 -3.74
N VAL A 690 3.06 23.49 -4.79
CA VAL A 690 2.59 24.61 -5.60
C VAL A 690 1.10 24.76 -5.33
N ALA A 691 0.71 25.94 -4.85
CA ALA A 691 -0.68 26.32 -4.68
C ALA A 691 -1.23 26.90 -5.98
N GLU A 692 -2.49 26.61 -6.26
CA GLU A 692 -3.21 27.16 -7.41
C GLU A 692 -3.33 28.69 -7.35
N ALA A 693 -3.17 29.34 -8.50
CA ALA A 693 -3.41 30.77 -8.68
C ALA A 693 -4.92 31.04 -8.79
N GLY A 694 -5.57 31.22 -7.64
CA GLY A 694 -7.02 31.41 -7.58
C GLY A 694 -7.77 30.10 -7.88
N THR A 695 -8.59 30.08 -8.94
CA THR A 695 -9.38 28.90 -9.38
C THR A 695 -9.15 28.61 -10.87
N THR A 696 -7.94 28.85 -11.35
CA THR A 696 -7.58 28.85 -12.78
C THR A 696 -6.94 27.55 -13.27
N ASN A 697 -6.74 26.57 -12.38
CA ASN A 697 -5.93 25.36 -12.59
C ASN A 697 -4.50 25.65 -13.08
N THR A 698 -3.96 26.83 -12.75
CA THR A 698 -2.56 27.19 -13.00
C THR A 698 -1.84 27.37 -11.68
N GLY A 699 -0.55 27.03 -11.61
CA GLY A 699 0.24 27.20 -10.40
C GLY A 699 0.56 28.66 -10.12
N GLY A 700 0.53 29.01 -8.84
CA GLY A 700 0.77 30.36 -8.34
C GLY A 700 1.82 30.35 -7.23
N GLU A 701 1.36 30.31 -5.98
CA GLU A 701 2.24 30.46 -4.82
C GLU A 701 3.08 29.21 -4.58
N LEU A 702 4.39 29.40 -4.36
CA LEU A 702 5.35 28.33 -4.10
C LEU A 702 5.59 28.16 -2.60
N LEU A 703 5.48 26.92 -2.13
CA LEU A 703 5.94 26.49 -0.81
C LEU A 703 7.17 25.60 -0.95
N GLY A 704 8.31 26.21 -1.30
CA GLY A 704 9.61 25.55 -1.38
C GLY A 704 10.46 25.74 -0.10
N ASN A 705 11.47 24.89 0.08
CA ASN A 705 12.38 24.93 1.25
C ASN A 705 11.67 24.84 2.62
N VAL A 706 10.48 24.24 2.66
CA VAL A 706 9.70 24.03 3.88
C VAL A 706 9.87 22.61 4.37
N ALA A 707 9.93 22.39 5.69
CA ALA A 707 10.07 21.04 6.25
C ALA A 707 8.85 20.14 5.99
N LEU A 708 7.67 20.73 5.90
CA LEU A 708 6.40 20.07 5.60
C LEU A 708 5.72 20.78 4.44
N PHE A 709 5.12 20.02 3.52
CA PHE A 709 4.32 20.57 2.42
C PHE A 709 2.92 19.93 2.40
N PRO A 710 1.88 20.71 2.07
CA PRO A 710 0.52 20.19 1.92
C PRO A 710 0.25 19.69 0.50
N ILE A 711 -0.69 18.76 0.39
CA ILE A 711 -1.47 18.47 -0.81
C ILE A 711 -2.95 18.48 -0.44
N GLY A 712 -3.84 18.77 -1.40
CA GLY A 712 -5.29 18.84 -1.16
C GLY A 712 -5.88 20.18 -1.56
N ASP A 713 -6.98 20.57 -0.93
CA ASP A 713 -7.72 21.80 -1.24
C ASP A 713 -7.97 22.69 0.00
N GLU A 714 -8.00 23.99 -0.25
CA GLU A 714 -8.31 25.00 0.74
C GLU A 714 -9.76 25.45 0.61
N GLY A 715 -10.66 25.04 1.51
CA GLY A 715 -12.09 25.36 1.41
C GLY A 715 -12.42 26.85 1.38
N THR A 716 -11.60 27.73 1.98
CA THR A 716 -11.89 29.18 2.01
C THR A 716 -11.51 29.90 0.72
N SER A 717 -10.39 29.53 0.10
CA SER A 717 -9.93 30.16 -1.14
C SER A 717 -10.25 29.31 -2.38
N GLN A 718 -10.76 28.09 -2.19
CA GLN A 718 -10.96 27.06 -3.22
C GLN A 718 -9.67 26.80 -4.02
N ARG A 719 -8.51 26.89 -3.36
CA ARG A 719 -7.18 26.72 -3.97
C ARG A 719 -6.68 25.29 -3.78
N GLN A 720 -6.19 24.69 -4.86
CA GLN A 720 -5.56 23.38 -4.81
C GLN A 720 -4.07 23.44 -4.50
N TYR A 721 -3.53 22.37 -3.92
CA TYR A 721 -2.11 22.19 -3.65
C TYR A 721 -1.63 20.87 -4.25
N LYS A 722 -0.62 20.96 -5.11
CA LYS A 722 0.12 19.80 -5.64
C LYS A 722 1.52 19.78 -5.04
N GLY A 723 1.95 18.61 -4.59
CA GLY A 723 3.28 18.41 -4.00
C GLY A 723 4.29 18.03 -5.07
N ILE A 724 5.53 18.51 -4.97
CA ILE A 724 6.65 18.11 -5.82
C ILE A 724 7.76 17.58 -4.92
N ILE A 725 8.30 16.42 -5.28
CA ILE A 725 9.42 15.79 -4.57
C ILE A 725 10.48 15.32 -5.58
N SER A 726 11.74 15.44 -5.20
CA SER A 726 12.88 15.30 -6.12
C SER A 726 13.97 14.41 -5.53
N PHE A 727 14.48 13.45 -6.30
CA PHE A 727 15.54 12.53 -5.88
C PHE A 727 16.72 12.59 -6.85
N ASN A 728 17.93 12.74 -6.33
CA ASN A 728 19.13 12.66 -7.17
C ASN A 728 19.42 11.20 -7.51
N THR A 729 19.16 10.81 -8.76
CA THR A 729 19.33 9.45 -9.28
C THR A 729 20.55 9.30 -10.19
N ALA A 730 21.39 10.35 -10.29
CA ALA A 730 22.60 10.36 -11.10
C ALA A 730 23.69 9.38 -10.61
N GLY A 731 23.58 8.89 -9.38
CA GLY A 731 24.52 7.92 -8.79
C GLY A 731 24.34 6.48 -9.25
N LEU A 732 23.24 6.17 -9.96
CA LEU A 732 22.97 4.81 -10.42
C LEU A 732 23.97 4.38 -11.49
N PRO A 733 24.51 3.14 -11.44
CA PRO A 733 25.40 2.63 -12.47
C PRO A 733 24.79 2.70 -13.88
N ALA A 734 25.62 3.01 -14.88
CA ALA A 734 25.15 3.11 -16.26
C ALA A 734 24.52 1.81 -16.77
N ASP A 735 25.02 0.66 -16.31
CA ASP A 735 24.52 -0.67 -16.65
C ASP A 735 23.38 -1.16 -15.74
N ALA A 736 22.92 -0.35 -14.78
CA ALA A 736 21.89 -0.75 -13.83
C ALA A 736 20.62 -1.19 -14.56
N GLN A 737 20.17 -2.42 -14.34
CA GLN A 737 18.86 -2.89 -14.75
C GLN A 737 17.91 -2.76 -13.55
N ILE A 738 17.02 -1.78 -13.60
CA ILE A 738 16.07 -1.52 -12.52
C ILE A 738 15.09 -2.69 -12.43
N LEU A 739 14.95 -3.26 -11.23
CA LEU A 739 14.06 -4.38 -10.90
C LEU A 739 12.84 -3.92 -10.08
N GLY A 740 12.96 -2.82 -9.34
CA GLY A 740 11.87 -2.28 -8.54
C GLY A 740 12.17 -0.86 -8.07
N VAL A 741 11.12 -0.04 -8.00
CA VAL A 741 11.18 1.33 -7.46
C VAL A 741 9.99 1.53 -6.52
N GLU A 742 10.26 1.91 -5.28
CA GLU A 742 9.26 2.23 -4.27
C GLU A 742 9.50 3.66 -3.75
N LEU A 743 8.49 4.51 -3.88
CA LEU A 743 8.45 5.84 -3.30
C LEU A 743 7.83 5.77 -1.91
N ARG A 744 8.48 6.38 -0.91
CA ARG A 744 8.02 6.44 0.48
C ARG A 744 7.95 7.89 0.97
N LEU A 745 6.80 8.31 1.48
CA LEU A 745 6.59 9.62 2.08
C LEU A 745 6.09 9.49 3.51
N ARG A 746 6.52 10.38 4.40
CA ARG A 746 6.08 10.35 5.80
C ARG A 746 4.94 11.32 6.01
N ARG A 747 3.77 10.83 6.45
CA ARG A 747 2.64 11.70 6.80
C ARG A 747 3.01 12.53 8.02
N ALA A 748 2.76 13.82 7.97
CA ALA A 748 3.02 14.73 9.07
C ALA A 748 1.73 15.16 9.79
N ASN A 749 0.67 15.43 9.04
CA ASN A 749 -0.61 15.86 9.58
C ASN A 749 -1.74 15.58 8.58
N LEU A 750 -2.97 15.43 9.08
CA LEU A 750 -4.20 15.30 8.31
C LEU A 750 -5.21 16.35 8.81
N GLU A 751 -5.72 17.18 7.92
CA GLU A 751 -6.78 18.16 8.18
C GLU A 751 -7.97 17.84 7.27
N GLY A 752 -9.18 17.85 7.82
CA GLY A 752 -10.39 17.49 7.05
C GLY A 752 -10.50 16.00 6.71
N ASN A 753 -11.19 15.69 5.62
CA ASN A 753 -11.38 14.35 5.08
C ASN A 753 -11.02 14.26 3.58
N PRO A 754 -9.76 14.56 3.22
CA PRO A 754 -9.33 14.69 1.82
C PRO A 754 -9.53 13.43 0.99
N TYR A 755 -9.48 12.24 1.57
CA TYR A 755 -9.72 11.03 0.78
C TYR A 755 -11.19 10.80 0.45
N ALA A 756 -12.10 11.23 1.33
CA ALA A 756 -13.53 11.15 1.05
C ALA A 756 -13.98 12.22 0.04
N HIS A 757 -13.39 13.42 0.11
CA HIS A 757 -13.77 14.56 -0.72
C HIS A 757 -12.99 14.64 -2.03
N LEU A 758 -11.69 14.33 -2.01
CA LEU A 758 -10.77 14.51 -3.13
C LEU A 758 -10.35 13.17 -3.78
N GLY A 759 -10.64 12.03 -3.16
CA GLY A 759 -10.33 10.70 -3.71
C GLY A 759 -8.93 10.19 -3.37
N GLN A 760 -8.33 9.42 -4.27
CA GLN A 760 -7.00 8.83 -4.04
C GLN A 760 -5.89 9.84 -4.38
N ILE A 761 -4.70 9.62 -3.84
CA ILE A 761 -3.52 10.39 -4.23
C ILE A 761 -2.87 9.70 -5.42
N HIS A 762 -2.78 10.43 -6.52
CA HIS A 762 -2.04 10.05 -7.69
C HIS A 762 -0.64 10.65 -7.66
N VAL A 763 0.28 9.91 -8.27
CA VAL A 763 1.66 10.33 -8.43
C VAL A 763 2.04 10.31 -9.91
N ASP A 764 2.47 11.45 -10.42
CA ASP A 764 3.08 11.58 -11.74
C ASP A 764 4.60 11.49 -11.62
N ILE A 765 5.26 11.10 -12.71
CA ILE A 765 6.72 11.16 -12.84
C ILE A 765 7.11 12.11 -13.97
N ALA A 766 8.03 13.02 -13.67
CA ALA A 766 8.51 14.00 -14.62
C ALA A 766 9.29 13.34 -15.78
N PRO A 767 9.37 13.99 -16.96
CA PRO A 767 10.41 13.65 -17.93
C PRO A 767 11.81 13.95 -17.34
N PRO A 768 12.91 13.44 -17.94
CA PRO A 768 14.26 13.60 -17.40
C PRO A 768 14.69 15.05 -17.12
N ALA A 769 14.10 16.03 -17.80
CA ALA A 769 14.39 17.45 -17.57
C ALA A 769 13.65 18.06 -16.36
N GLY A 770 12.67 17.38 -15.76
CA GLY A 770 11.73 17.93 -14.77
C GLY A 770 10.39 18.35 -15.39
N PHE A 771 9.37 18.62 -14.57
CA PHE A 771 8.02 18.96 -15.05
C PHE A 771 8.01 20.21 -15.93
N SER A 772 8.71 21.26 -15.53
CA SER A 772 8.86 22.49 -16.32
C SER A 772 10.12 22.51 -17.21
N GLY A 773 10.76 21.35 -17.43
CA GLY A 773 12.07 21.29 -18.10
C GLY A 773 13.24 21.75 -17.21
N ASN A 774 12.99 21.98 -15.93
CA ASN A 774 13.95 22.29 -14.89
C ASN A 774 13.65 21.45 -13.64
N PRO A 775 14.65 20.87 -12.94
CA PRO A 775 14.43 20.17 -11.66
C PRO A 775 14.25 21.10 -10.45
N ALA A 776 14.27 22.43 -10.62
CA ALA A 776 13.89 23.36 -9.56
C ALA A 776 12.36 23.38 -9.37
N LEU A 777 11.89 23.67 -8.16
CA LEU A 777 10.47 23.87 -7.90
C LEU A 777 9.99 25.18 -8.54
N GLU A 778 9.08 25.09 -9.49
CA GLU A 778 8.54 26.21 -10.26
C GLU A 778 7.01 26.22 -10.26
N ALA A 779 6.41 27.41 -10.42
CA ALA A 779 4.94 27.52 -10.41
C ALA A 779 4.32 26.75 -11.58
N SER A 780 5.03 26.67 -12.71
CA SER A 780 4.62 25.89 -13.87
C SER A 780 4.56 24.38 -13.64
N ASP A 781 5.18 23.85 -12.58
CA ASP A 781 5.14 22.42 -12.27
C ASP A 781 3.70 21.95 -11.93
N PHE A 782 2.83 22.87 -11.52
CA PHE A 782 1.42 22.57 -11.23
C PHE A 782 0.64 22.14 -12.48
N GLN A 783 0.83 22.87 -13.58
CA GLN A 783 0.13 22.67 -14.86
C GLN A 783 1.00 22.06 -15.96
N ALA A 784 2.26 21.72 -15.64
CA ALA A 784 3.17 21.11 -16.58
C ALA A 784 2.52 19.90 -17.27
N PRO A 785 2.58 19.83 -18.62
CA PRO A 785 1.94 18.78 -19.39
C PRO A 785 2.64 17.45 -19.13
N ASP A 786 1.88 16.50 -18.60
CA ASP A 786 2.38 15.16 -18.34
C ASP A 786 2.31 14.30 -19.60
N THR A 787 3.39 13.56 -19.86
CA THR A 787 3.33 12.41 -20.77
C THR A 787 2.98 11.10 -20.06
N ALA A 788 2.90 11.09 -18.72
CA ALA A 788 2.50 9.95 -17.90
C ALA A 788 1.81 10.45 -16.62
N THR A 789 0.49 10.59 -16.69
CA THR A 789 -0.38 10.97 -15.56
C THR A 789 -0.78 9.73 -14.76
N ASN A 790 -0.97 9.88 -13.44
CA ASN A 790 -1.49 8.83 -12.56
C ASN A 790 -0.71 7.50 -12.71
N VAL A 791 0.61 7.60 -12.62
CA VAL A 791 1.52 6.47 -12.81
C VAL A 791 1.54 5.56 -11.59
N MET A 792 1.37 6.15 -10.40
CA MET A 792 1.28 5.41 -9.14
C MET A 792 0.10 5.93 -8.32
N VAL A 793 -0.40 5.07 -7.44
CA VAL A 793 -1.35 5.43 -6.38
C VAL A 793 -0.61 5.34 -5.05
N LEU A 794 -0.64 6.43 -4.28
CA LEU A 794 0.00 6.47 -2.97
C LEU A 794 -0.94 5.86 -1.92
N SER A 795 -0.42 4.94 -1.11
CA SER A 795 -1.17 4.32 0.00
C SER A 795 -1.53 5.35 1.08
N LEU A 796 -2.62 5.08 1.80
CA LEU A 796 -3.11 5.87 2.91
C LEU A 796 -2.37 5.44 4.20
N PRO A 797 -1.41 6.21 4.70
CA PRO A 797 -0.87 5.95 6.03
C PRO A 797 -1.96 6.17 7.07
N LEU A 798 -2.08 5.27 8.05
CA LEU A 798 -3.13 5.28 9.07
C LEU A 798 -2.95 6.43 10.07
N ASN A 799 -1.72 6.71 10.50
CA ASN A 799 -1.42 7.70 11.53
C ASN A 799 -0.35 8.72 11.09
N ASP A 800 -0.27 9.84 11.80
CA ASP A 800 0.78 10.82 11.60
C ASP A 800 2.11 10.20 12.02
N GLY A 801 3.11 10.35 11.17
CA GLY A 801 4.43 9.73 11.30
C GLY A 801 4.54 8.37 10.63
N ASP A 802 3.47 7.79 10.07
CA ASP A 802 3.52 6.56 9.27
C ASP A 802 3.97 6.85 7.82
N TRP A 803 4.47 5.81 7.16
CA TRP A 803 4.90 5.87 5.76
C TRP A 803 3.72 5.60 4.82
N ALA A 804 3.50 6.54 3.91
CA ALA A 804 2.79 6.34 2.66
C ALA A 804 3.76 5.75 1.63
N THR A 805 3.31 4.80 0.83
CA THR A 805 4.14 4.10 -0.15
C THR A 805 3.46 4.01 -1.50
N ALA A 806 4.25 4.09 -2.57
CA ALA A 806 3.81 3.93 -3.95
C ALA A 806 4.84 3.10 -4.71
N ILE A 807 4.39 2.14 -5.52
CA ILE A 807 5.27 1.28 -6.33
C ILE A 807 5.19 1.75 -7.78
N LEU A 808 6.34 2.03 -8.38
CA LEU A 808 6.41 2.39 -9.80
C LEU A 808 6.23 1.13 -10.66
N PRO A 809 5.29 1.10 -11.62
CA PRO A 809 5.19 -0.02 -12.55
C PRO A 809 6.40 -0.09 -13.48
N GLU A 810 6.79 -1.30 -13.87
CA GLU A 810 7.98 -1.57 -14.72
C GLU A 810 7.97 -0.78 -16.04
N ALA A 811 6.79 -0.55 -16.62
CA ALA A 811 6.61 0.23 -17.84
C ALA A 811 7.18 1.67 -17.76
N PHE A 812 7.39 2.19 -16.55
CA PHE A 812 7.88 3.54 -16.31
C PHE A 812 9.31 3.58 -15.73
N PHE A 813 10.02 2.44 -15.62
CA PHE A 813 11.41 2.43 -15.13
C PHE A 813 12.37 3.23 -16.02
N SER A 814 12.07 3.35 -17.32
CA SER A 814 12.85 4.19 -18.25
C SER A 814 12.77 5.70 -17.95
N ARG A 815 11.82 6.13 -17.10
CA ARG A 815 11.65 7.52 -16.68
C ARG A 815 12.57 7.91 -15.51
N ILE A 816 13.23 6.94 -14.86
CA ILE A 816 14.26 7.25 -13.86
C ILE A 816 15.45 7.92 -14.54
N ASN A 817 15.70 9.18 -14.19
CA ASN A 817 16.76 9.97 -14.79
C ASN A 817 18.12 9.61 -14.20
N ARG A 818 18.89 8.78 -14.90
CA ARG A 818 20.22 8.33 -14.46
C ARG A 818 21.33 9.36 -14.63
N GLU A 819 21.03 10.49 -15.25
CA GLU A 819 22.00 11.58 -15.45
C GLU A 819 21.72 12.77 -14.53
N GLY A 820 20.66 12.70 -13.71
CA GLY A 820 20.22 13.83 -12.90
C GLY A 820 19.15 13.48 -11.88
N VAL A 821 18.17 14.38 -11.77
CA VAL A 821 17.11 14.31 -10.77
C VAL A 821 15.87 13.63 -11.36
N THR A 822 15.27 12.73 -10.60
CA THR A 822 13.94 12.18 -10.85
C THR A 822 12.93 12.92 -9.98
N GLN A 823 11.91 13.52 -10.60
CA GLN A 823 10.86 14.31 -9.94
C GLN A 823 9.52 13.58 -9.96
N PHE A 824 8.75 13.71 -8.88
CA PHE A 824 7.40 13.21 -8.76
C PHE A 824 6.44 14.32 -8.33
N ARG A 825 5.22 14.29 -8.87
CA ARG A 825 4.14 15.21 -8.49
C ARG A 825 3.01 14.47 -7.82
N LEU A 826 2.53 14.99 -6.70
CA LEU A 826 1.52 14.41 -5.82
C LEU A 826 0.26 15.26 -5.85
N TYR A 827 -0.89 14.64 -6.10
CA TYR A 827 -2.17 15.33 -6.17
C TYR A 827 -3.33 14.36 -5.94
N PHE A 828 -4.49 14.86 -5.53
CA PHE A 828 -5.69 14.05 -5.38
C PHE A 828 -6.44 13.87 -6.71
N THR A 829 -7.21 12.78 -6.83
CA THR A 829 -8.04 12.46 -8.02
C THR A 829 -8.96 13.60 -8.43
N LEU A 830 -9.67 14.17 -7.47
CA LEU A 830 -10.56 15.30 -7.67
C LEU A 830 -9.83 16.55 -7.24
N THR A 831 -9.67 17.45 -8.19
CA THR A 831 -8.94 18.69 -8.01
C THR A 831 -9.88 19.83 -7.58
N ASP A 832 -11.16 19.86 -7.97
CA ASP A 832 -12.07 20.98 -7.67
C ASP A 832 -13.28 20.62 -6.78
N ALA A 833 -13.21 19.57 -5.96
CA ALA A 833 -14.34 19.22 -5.10
C ALA A 833 -14.66 20.42 -4.20
N ARG A 834 -15.76 21.13 -4.45
CA ARG A 834 -16.11 22.43 -3.83
C ARG A 834 -16.53 22.28 -2.37
N SER A 835 -15.65 21.68 -1.58
CA SER A 835 -15.69 21.54 -0.14
C SER A 835 -15.55 22.92 0.48
N ALA A 836 -16.40 23.24 1.45
CA ALA A 836 -16.23 24.47 2.25
C ALA A 836 -15.17 24.29 3.34
N ASP A 837 -14.69 23.07 3.54
CA ASP A 837 -13.73 22.68 4.56
C ASP A 837 -12.32 22.59 3.95
N ASN A 838 -11.30 22.74 4.77
CA ASN A 838 -9.93 22.48 4.35
C ASN A 838 -9.71 20.97 4.37
N ASP A 839 -9.37 20.37 3.23
CA ASP A 839 -9.01 18.97 3.16
C ASP A 839 -7.55 18.82 2.73
N PHE A 840 -6.65 18.74 3.72
CA PHE A 840 -5.21 18.68 3.51
C PHE A 840 -4.57 17.41 4.06
N LEU A 841 -3.58 16.93 3.32
CA LEU A 841 -2.60 15.98 3.80
C LEU A 841 -1.21 16.60 3.74
N TRP A 842 -0.51 16.62 4.88
CA TRP A 842 0.83 17.16 4.98
C TRP A 842 1.87 16.05 4.97
N PHE A 843 2.93 16.23 4.20
CA PHE A 843 4.08 15.32 4.15
C PHE A 843 5.36 16.04 4.54
N SER A 844 6.30 15.30 5.14
CA SER A 844 7.68 15.78 5.30
C SER A 844 8.37 15.92 3.93
N SER A 845 9.22 16.93 3.79
CA SER A 845 10.06 17.15 2.61
C SER A 845 11.52 16.79 2.88
N GLY A 846 12.38 16.88 1.86
CA GLY A 846 13.83 16.77 2.01
C GLY A 846 14.46 17.88 2.84
N SER A 847 13.73 18.97 3.13
CA SER A 847 14.15 20.05 4.03
C SER A 847 13.84 19.77 5.51
N ASP A 848 13.23 18.62 5.84
CA ASP A 848 13.04 18.20 7.23
C ASP A 848 14.40 18.07 7.94
N ALA A 849 14.50 18.66 9.14
CA ALA A 849 15.70 18.61 9.96
C ALA A 849 16.01 17.19 10.44
N ASN A 850 14.99 16.34 10.54
CA ASN A 850 15.16 14.93 10.84
C ASN A 850 15.31 14.13 9.54
N ALA A 851 16.53 13.69 9.24
CA ALA A 851 16.82 12.91 8.04
C ALA A 851 15.98 11.62 7.91
N ALA A 852 15.54 11.04 9.03
CA ALA A 852 14.68 9.84 9.04
C ALA A 852 13.22 10.12 8.61
N PHE A 853 12.83 11.38 8.47
CA PHE A 853 11.48 11.80 8.07
C PHE A 853 11.44 12.27 6.62
N ARG A 854 12.60 12.44 5.99
CA ARG A 854 12.69 12.85 4.58
C ARG A 854 12.11 11.76 3.68
N PRO A 855 11.38 12.12 2.61
CA PRO A 855 10.92 11.17 1.61
C PRO A 855 12.07 10.31 1.07
N GLN A 856 11.76 9.06 0.74
CA GLN A 856 12.73 8.08 0.27
C GLN A 856 12.30 7.48 -1.07
N LEU A 857 13.27 7.26 -1.95
CA LEU A 857 13.12 6.48 -3.17
C LEU A 857 14.02 5.24 -3.04
N VAL A 858 13.39 4.07 -2.95
CA VAL A 858 14.08 2.78 -2.83
C VAL A 858 14.15 2.17 -4.22
N ILE A 859 15.36 2.00 -4.75
CA ILE A 859 15.61 1.45 -6.09
C ILE A 859 16.37 0.14 -5.94
N THR A 860 15.78 -0.95 -6.39
CA THR A 860 16.45 -2.25 -6.52
C THR A 860 16.87 -2.44 -7.96
N TYR A 861 18.14 -2.74 -8.22
CA TYR A 861 18.68 -2.92 -9.56
C TYR A 861 19.75 -4.00 -9.62
N LEU A 862 19.96 -4.53 -10.82
CA LEU A 862 21.02 -5.47 -11.15
C LEU A 862 22.17 -4.71 -11.83
N THR A 863 23.41 -4.90 -11.41
CA THR A 863 24.59 -4.33 -12.09
C THR A 863 25.70 -5.37 -12.20
N THR A 864 26.53 -5.23 -13.22
CA THR A 864 27.73 -6.03 -13.49
C THR A 864 29.02 -5.28 -13.16
N LEU A 865 28.92 -3.98 -12.84
CA LEU A 865 30.05 -3.16 -12.41
C LEU A 865 30.36 -3.45 -10.93
N PRO A 866 31.64 -3.61 -10.55
CA PRO A 866 32.02 -3.72 -9.15
C PRO A 866 31.63 -2.41 -8.44
N THR A 867 30.90 -2.52 -7.34
CA THR A 867 30.67 -1.40 -6.43
C THR A 867 32.02 -0.87 -5.95
N GLU A 868 32.39 0.36 -6.30
CA GLU A 868 33.43 1.08 -5.58
C GLU A 868 32.96 1.20 -4.12
N SER A 869 33.54 0.38 -3.24
CA SER A 869 33.29 0.47 -1.81
C SER A 869 34.16 1.56 -1.21
N GLU A 870 33.57 2.59 -0.64
CA GLU A 870 33.91 3.12 0.70
C GLU A 870 32.84 4.08 1.23
#